data_AF-A0A1F9WEL0-F1
#
_entry.id   AF-A0A1F9WEL0-F1
#
_cell.length_a   1.000
_cell.length_b   1.000
_cell.length_c   1.000
_cell.angle_alpha   90.00
_cell.angle_beta   90.00
_cell.angle_gamma   90.00
#
_symmetry.space_group_name_H-M   'P 1'
#
loop_
_entity.id
_entity.type
_entity.pdbx_description
1 polymer ?
#
loop_
_entity_poly.entity_id
_entity_poly.type
_entity_poly.pdbx_seq_one_letter_code
_entity_poly.pdbx_strand_id
1 'polypeptide(L)'
;MCGICGFANYRNDGLLKGMAASLAHRGPDADGFFTDGDRVSLGMRRLKVIDLATGAQPMANEDGSVRVVFNGEIYNFKELRAELELKGHHFRSQSDTEVLVHLYEEYGEGMAARLRGMFAFAVWDSKTAALLLARDQFGVKPLFYALSGDKLFFASELKALPLGAQIQDELDPAAIDAYFTHLYIPAPRTIYKRVNKLEPAQTLVFRGGMAKITSYWRLPGPGLAAPRSEGEWLDAIDDLLGRSVAEQLVSDVPLGLLLSGGMDSSSALYYMSRALTAPVKTFTVGYGSRDASFNETEAARRLSAHFKTDHHEVFLDPDPRMIIEKMALHFDEPFADASAIPTYLVTAEARKKVTVALTGIGGDEMFGGYPRHLGARLLPAYLGLPSFFRNWLWAAARRLPESSGSRNTPGRIKRFIRGGRGSFRTAYTAWLSYFTRGEREQLYAAGLSGALAGPGNILPGRLAGPDDIFAFELRNYLSDDLLCLADRASMANSLELRVPFLDVRLAELMAGAPLALKTRSFNLKYLLKKLMAPRLPEPVLRGLKQGFQVPLARWYREDMRDFVREVLSPAALKKSGCLNADYAGELLDEHESGRRNLADQLHAAVTFELWLAARAKTAGGGFDPGIGARAGALTVAVATDIIPYDDEGGSGRAAWETARRLAAMGHKIIVLTKGAPGRRDFETVDGLEVHRYYGNPFRFRAAAEMVLKRYGKVDVLELHHPYTAALALRYFKGVPAVYNFHSPWGEEYAIRGADLGMNPLRVKAGAIARVLAERHVLKSSGIILNASRFMAAKLMAVHGLRSRVVPLGVNTAKFFPAADIAGLRRKLNIGGERFVVFTVRNLVSRMGLENLVEAAAEIVRQRPAALFIIGGRGYLREKLERMIAQRGLAGHVRLEGYIPEADLPLYYQCADLFVLPTRLLEGFGLVTLEALSCGTPVLATPVAANVEVLGGFGGEFLLKDESPGAIASGIIDFMAAPVQDKAALRGRCRAFIELNYSWDKYAAEVEKVLYEAANTR
;
A
#
# COMPACT_ATOMS: atom_id res chain seq x y z
N MET A 1 -12.19 0.55 14.13
CA MET A 1 -11.81 -0.56 13.23
C MET A 1 -10.63 -1.38 13.73
N CYS A 2 -10.57 -2.68 13.44
CA CYS A 2 -9.54 -3.57 14.01
C CYS A 2 -9.17 -4.75 13.08
N GLY A 3 -8.17 -5.53 13.47
CA GLY A 3 -8.05 -6.93 13.09
C GLY A 3 -8.26 -7.80 14.32
N ILE A 4 -9.11 -8.82 14.25
CA ILE A 4 -9.33 -9.78 15.34
C ILE A 4 -8.88 -11.17 14.94
N CYS A 5 -8.39 -11.94 15.91
CA CYS A 5 -7.98 -13.33 15.72
C CYS A 5 -8.08 -14.09 17.04
N GLY A 6 -8.09 -15.41 16.97
CA GLY A 6 -8.07 -16.24 18.15
C GLY A 6 -8.38 -17.70 17.87
N PHE A 7 -8.42 -18.47 18.95
CA PHE A 7 -8.78 -19.87 18.91
C PHE A 7 -9.40 -20.34 20.23
N ALA A 8 -10.18 -21.42 20.16
CA ALA A 8 -10.79 -22.08 21.31
C ALA A 8 -10.32 -23.54 21.40
N ASN A 9 -10.27 -24.08 22.62
CA ASN A 9 -9.71 -25.40 22.95
C ASN A 9 -8.26 -25.59 22.50
N TYR A 10 -7.48 -24.51 22.49
CA TYR A 10 -6.09 -24.50 22.09
C TYR A 10 -5.36 -23.34 22.78
N ARG A 11 -4.08 -23.52 23.07
CA ARG A 11 -3.20 -22.46 23.55
C ARG A 11 -1.88 -22.44 22.82
N ASN A 12 -1.57 -21.29 22.24
CA ASN A 12 -0.25 -21.01 21.67
C ASN A 12 -0.05 -19.49 21.58
N ASP A 13 0.54 -18.90 22.62
CA ASP A 13 0.68 -17.45 22.74
C ASP A 13 1.59 -16.86 21.63
N GLY A 14 2.60 -17.60 21.18
CA GLY A 14 3.48 -17.21 20.08
C GLY A 14 2.73 -17.16 18.74
N LEU A 15 1.91 -18.17 18.47
CA LEU A 15 1.02 -18.19 17.31
C LEU A 15 0.03 -17.02 17.36
N LEU A 16 -0.66 -16.81 18.48
CA LEU A 16 -1.64 -15.72 18.62
C LEU A 16 -1.03 -14.36 18.31
N LYS A 17 0.19 -14.11 18.81
CA LYS A 17 0.95 -12.89 18.49
C LYS A 17 1.33 -12.81 17.01
N GLY A 18 1.73 -13.91 16.38
CA GLY A 18 2.00 -13.98 14.94
C GLY A 18 0.75 -13.70 14.09
N MET A 19 -0.39 -14.28 14.48
CA MET A 19 -1.70 -14.00 13.86
C MET A 19 -2.04 -12.53 13.97
N ALA A 20 -1.96 -11.93 15.16
CA ALA A 20 -2.24 -10.52 15.35
C ALA A 20 -1.24 -9.61 14.59
N ALA A 21 0.06 -9.95 14.57
CA ALA A 21 1.07 -9.20 13.83
C ALA A 21 0.78 -9.17 12.32
N SER A 22 0.28 -10.27 11.76
CA SER A 22 -0.14 -10.32 10.34
C SER A 22 -1.31 -9.38 10.00
N LEU A 23 -2.04 -8.92 11.01
CA LEU A 23 -3.18 -8.01 10.90
C LEU A 23 -2.83 -6.55 11.22
N ALA A 24 -1.54 -6.22 11.41
CA ALA A 24 -1.11 -4.89 11.88
C ALA A 24 -1.52 -3.74 10.94
N HIS A 25 -1.60 -3.97 9.62
CA HIS A 25 -2.09 -2.98 8.66
C HIS A 25 -3.54 -2.57 8.91
N ARG A 26 -4.36 -3.44 9.52
CA ARG A 26 -5.75 -3.11 9.88
C ARG A 26 -5.84 -2.25 11.14
N GLY A 27 -4.85 -2.33 12.01
CA GLY A 27 -4.86 -1.72 13.33
C GLY A 27 -3.44 -1.38 13.77
N PRO A 28 -2.86 -0.28 13.25
CA PRO A 28 -1.48 0.08 13.53
C PRO A 28 -1.28 0.65 14.94
N ASP A 29 -2.33 1.12 15.62
CA ASP A 29 -2.21 1.98 16.80
C ASP A 29 -1.99 1.24 18.11
N ALA A 30 -2.54 0.02 18.26
CA ALA A 30 -2.35 -0.80 19.44
C ALA A 30 -2.58 -2.29 19.15
N ASP A 31 -2.10 -3.16 20.04
CA ASP A 31 -2.50 -4.56 20.13
C ASP A 31 -3.05 -4.91 21.51
N GLY A 32 -3.68 -6.08 21.60
CA GLY A 32 -4.16 -6.62 22.86
C GLY A 32 -4.42 -8.11 22.77
N PHE A 33 -4.24 -8.79 23.91
CA PHE A 33 -4.30 -10.25 24.01
C PHE A 33 -5.00 -10.67 25.31
N PHE A 34 -5.75 -11.77 25.25
CA PHE A 34 -6.39 -12.40 26.40
C PHE A 34 -6.37 -13.92 26.23
N THR A 35 -6.12 -14.65 27.33
CA THR A 35 -6.15 -16.12 27.34
C THR A 35 -6.84 -16.61 28.62
N ASP A 36 -7.72 -17.61 28.48
CA ASP A 36 -8.37 -18.32 29.59
C ASP A 36 -7.97 -19.80 29.56
N GLY A 37 -6.77 -20.10 30.07
CA GLY A 37 -6.15 -21.41 29.95
C GLY A 37 -6.09 -21.88 28.50
N ASP A 38 -6.53 -23.12 28.25
CA ASP A 38 -6.66 -23.68 26.90
C ASP A 38 -8.06 -23.47 26.32
N ARG A 39 -9.00 -22.88 27.07
CA ARG A 39 -10.40 -22.74 26.65
C ARG A 39 -10.55 -21.73 25.53
N VAL A 40 -9.89 -20.57 25.66
CA VAL A 40 -9.88 -19.54 24.62
C VAL A 40 -8.60 -18.70 24.64
N SER A 41 -8.22 -18.22 23.46
CA SER A 41 -7.23 -17.17 23.25
C SER A 41 -7.77 -16.15 22.26
N LEU A 42 -7.75 -14.87 22.63
CA LEU A 42 -8.24 -13.75 21.83
C LEU A 42 -7.10 -12.75 21.60
N GLY A 43 -6.92 -12.31 20.36
CA GLY A 43 -5.91 -11.34 19.96
C GLY A 43 -6.50 -10.29 19.04
N MET A 44 -6.02 -9.05 19.14
CA MET A 44 -6.50 -7.97 18.29
C MET A 44 -5.43 -6.94 17.96
N ARG A 45 -5.67 -6.23 16.85
CA ARG A 45 -4.96 -5.02 16.39
C ARG A 45 -5.97 -3.88 16.27
N ARG A 46 -5.70 -2.73 16.85
CA ARG A 46 -6.64 -1.61 16.95
C ARG A 46 -6.26 -0.45 16.02
N LEU A 47 -7.23 0.04 15.26
CA LEU A 47 -7.25 1.39 14.69
C LEU A 47 -8.17 2.24 15.58
N LYS A 48 -7.62 3.26 16.23
CA LYS A 48 -8.35 4.10 17.18
C LYS A 48 -9.23 5.10 16.41
N VAL A 49 -10.55 4.97 16.56
CA VAL A 49 -11.57 5.81 15.90
C VAL A 49 -12.52 6.46 16.90
N ILE A 50 -13.08 5.66 17.82
CA ILE A 50 -13.86 6.14 18.97
C ILE A 50 -13.14 5.74 20.25
N ASP A 51 -13.19 6.65 21.23
CA ASP A 51 -12.63 6.50 22.57
C ASP A 51 -11.15 6.10 22.54
N LEU A 52 -10.33 7.07 22.10
CA LEU A 52 -8.90 6.88 21.85
C LEU A 52 -8.10 6.48 23.11
N ALA A 53 -8.66 6.75 24.29
CA ALA A 53 -8.04 6.52 25.59
C ALA A 53 -8.50 5.21 26.24
N THR A 54 -9.80 4.99 26.40
CA THR A 54 -10.34 3.88 27.21
C THR A 54 -10.89 2.70 26.42
N GLY A 55 -11.01 2.80 25.08
CA GLY A 55 -11.55 1.70 24.25
C GLY A 55 -10.61 0.52 23.98
N ALA A 56 -9.69 0.19 24.89
CA ALA A 56 -8.75 -0.92 24.72
C ALA A 56 -9.48 -2.27 24.65
N GLN A 57 -8.95 -3.19 23.84
CA GLN A 57 -9.49 -4.55 23.67
C GLN A 57 -8.36 -5.58 23.84
N PRO A 58 -8.62 -6.82 24.28
CA PRO A 58 -9.93 -7.41 24.60
C PRO A 58 -10.63 -6.75 25.80
N MET A 59 -11.84 -6.28 25.58
CA MET A 59 -12.62 -5.52 26.58
C MET A 59 -13.43 -6.48 27.45
N ALA A 60 -13.66 -6.11 28.72
CA ALA A 60 -14.33 -6.97 29.70
C ALA A 60 -15.57 -6.27 30.29
N ASN A 61 -16.54 -7.06 30.74
CA ASN A 61 -17.60 -6.58 31.64
C ASN A 61 -17.05 -6.29 33.06
N GLU A 62 -17.91 -5.89 34.00
CA GLU A 62 -17.52 -5.37 35.31
C GLU A 62 -16.77 -6.39 36.18
N ASP A 63 -17.17 -7.67 36.10
CA ASP A 63 -16.61 -8.79 36.85
C ASP A 63 -15.54 -9.57 36.07
N GLY A 64 -15.31 -9.20 34.81
CA GLY A 64 -14.32 -9.81 33.93
C GLY A 64 -14.70 -11.20 33.38
N SER A 65 -15.92 -11.69 33.64
CA SER A 65 -16.38 -13.01 33.20
C SER A 65 -16.71 -13.08 31.70
N VAL A 66 -17.04 -11.93 31.09
CA VAL A 66 -17.29 -11.78 29.65
C VAL A 66 -16.19 -10.94 29.02
N ARG A 67 -15.64 -11.39 27.88
CA ARG A 67 -14.56 -10.71 27.15
C ARG A 67 -14.89 -10.58 25.66
N VAL A 68 -14.60 -9.44 25.05
CA VAL A 68 -14.84 -9.19 23.62
C VAL A 68 -13.60 -8.70 22.88
N VAL A 69 -13.41 -9.21 21.67
CA VAL A 69 -12.62 -8.56 20.61
C VAL A 69 -13.53 -8.23 19.43
N PHE A 70 -13.36 -7.04 18.86
CA PHE A 70 -14.31 -6.43 17.95
C PHE A 70 -13.60 -5.67 16.84
N ASN A 71 -14.01 -5.96 15.60
CA ASN A 71 -13.65 -5.24 14.39
C ASN A 71 -14.92 -4.67 13.77
N GLY A 72 -15.16 -3.37 13.94
CA GLY A 72 -16.34 -2.73 13.38
C GLY A 72 -16.64 -1.38 13.99
N GLU A 73 -17.91 -1.00 13.86
CA GLU A 73 -18.56 0.16 14.47
C GLU A 73 -20.04 -0.18 14.73
N ILE A 74 -20.54 0.03 15.96
CA ILE A 74 -21.95 -0.15 16.32
C ILE A 74 -22.66 1.22 16.31
N TYR A 75 -23.39 1.52 15.25
CA TYR A 75 -24.02 2.84 15.04
C TYR A 75 -25.10 3.18 16.06
N ASN A 76 -25.83 2.18 16.59
CA ASN A 76 -26.85 2.38 17.61
C ASN A 76 -26.36 2.20 19.05
N PHE A 77 -25.04 2.26 19.30
CA PHE A 77 -24.48 2.00 20.62
C PHE A 77 -25.00 2.95 21.72
N LYS A 78 -25.30 4.21 21.39
CA LYS A 78 -25.85 5.18 22.36
C LYS A 78 -27.26 4.80 22.84
N GLU A 79 -28.09 4.32 21.92
CA GLU A 79 -29.44 3.83 22.25
C GLU A 79 -29.36 2.58 23.13
N LEU A 80 -28.51 1.62 22.74
CA LEU A 80 -28.30 0.38 23.48
C LEU A 80 -27.70 0.62 24.86
N ARG A 81 -26.74 1.55 24.97
CA ARG A 81 -26.15 1.96 26.24
C ARG A 81 -27.20 2.51 27.19
N ALA A 82 -28.05 3.43 26.73
CA ALA A 82 -29.11 3.99 27.56
C ALA A 82 -30.11 2.90 28.03
N GLU A 83 -30.44 1.94 27.16
CA GLU A 83 -31.28 0.78 27.51
C GLU A 83 -30.61 -0.10 28.60
N LEU A 84 -29.30 -0.38 28.46
CA LEU A 84 -28.55 -1.23 29.39
C LEU A 84 -28.27 -0.53 30.73
N GLU A 85 -28.01 0.78 30.74
CA GLU A 85 -27.88 1.57 31.97
C GLU A 85 -29.18 1.55 32.78
N LEU A 86 -30.35 1.62 32.12
CA LEU A 86 -31.65 1.46 32.78
C LEU A 86 -31.88 0.07 33.37
N LYS A 87 -31.19 -0.94 32.85
CA LYS A 87 -31.20 -2.33 33.37
C LYS A 87 -30.14 -2.58 34.45
N GLY A 88 -29.34 -1.57 34.79
CA GLY A 88 -28.36 -1.63 35.87
C GLY A 88 -26.92 -1.96 35.45
N HIS A 89 -26.61 -1.98 34.14
CA HIS A 89 -25.22 -2.14 33.67
C HIS A 89 -24.40 -0.86 33.89
N HIS A 90 -23.11 -1.03 34.21
CA HIS A 90 -22.20 0.08 34.55
C HIS A 90 -21.01 0.15 33.58
N PHE A 91 -21.08 1.10 32.66
CA PHE A 91 -20.05 1.35 31.66
C PHE A 91 -18.84 2.12 32.23
N ARG A 92 -17.64 1.71 31.84
CA ARG A 92 -16.34 2.28 32.23
C ARG A 92 -15.60 2.99 31.08
N SER A 93 -16.08 2.85 29.86
CA SER A 93 -15.55 3.47 28.65
C SER A 93 -16.63 4.26 27.91
N GLN A 94 -16.23 5.01 26.87
CA GLN A 94 -17.15 5.63 25.92
C GLN A 94 -17.16 4.92 24.56
N SER A 95 -16.41 3.81 24.43
CA SER A 95 -16.36 3.02 23.21
C SER A 95 -17.68 2.30 22.98
N ASP A 96 -18.08 2.26 21.72
CA ASP A 96 -19.13 1.38 21.20
C ASP A 96 -18.87 -0.11 21.50
N THR A 97 -17.60 -0.50 21.68
CA THR A 97 -17.19 -1.88 22.00
C THR A 97 -17.81 -2.39 23.31
N GLU A 98 -17.91 -1.54 24.34
CA GLU A 98 -18.36 -1.97 25.68
C GLU A 98 -19.82 -2.39 25.70
N VAL A 99 -20.63 -1.83 24.80
CA VAL A 99 -22.02 -2.25 24.64
C VAL A 99 -22.11 -3.75 24.33
N LEU A 100 -21.12 -4.33 23.65
CA LEU A 100 -21.16 -5.75 23.29
C LEU A 100 -21.10 -6.69 24.49
N VAL A 101 -20.31 -6.37 25.53
CA VAL A 101 -20.21 -7.25 26.71
C VAL A 101 -21.50 -7.21 27.52
N HIS A 102 -22.07 -6.04 27.74
CA HIS A 102 -23.33 -5.89 28.49
C HIS A 102 -24.55 -6.39 27.70
N LEU A 103 -24.56 -6.18 26.38
CA LEU A 103 -25.62 -6.72 25.54
C LEU A 103 -25.59 -8.27 25.50
N TYR A 104 -24.40 -8.88 25.61
CA TYR A 104 -24.29 -10.32 25.78
C TYR A 104 -24.82 -10.78 27.15
N GLU A 105 -24.55 -10.06 28.23
CA GLU A 105 -25.09 -10.40 29.56
C GLU A 105 -26.62 -10.45 29.57
N GLU A 106 -27.26 -9.49 28.88
CA GLU A 106 -28.72 -9.37 28.87
C GLU A 106 -29.41 -10.31 27.85
N TYR A 107 -28.82 -10.50 26.66
CA TYR A 107 -29.48 -11.21 25.54
C TYR A 107 -28.75 -12.48 25.08
N GLY A 108 -27.59 -12.79 25.65
CA GLY A 108 -26.76 -13.94 25.30
C GLY A 108 -26.45 -14.04 23.81
N GLU A 109 -26.59 -15.26 23.27
CA GLU A 109 -26.35 -15.58 21.85
C GLU A 109 -27.26 -14.80 20.87
N GLY A 110 -28.38 -14.23 21.37
CA GLY A 110 -29.33 -13.43 20.58
C GLY A 110 -28.92 -11.96 20.38
N MET A 111 -27.82 -11.50 20.99
CA MET A 111 -27.42 -10.09 20.98
C MET A 111 -27.25 -9.49 19.58
N ALA A 112 -26.81 -10.29 18.59
CA ALA A 112 -26.47 -9.79 17.26
C ALA A 112 -27.68 -9.18 16.51
N ALA A 113 -28.90 -9.64 16.81
CA ALA A 113 -30.13 -9.12 16.20
C ALA A 113 -30.47 -7.68 16.65
N ARG A 114 -29.88 -7.18 17.74
CA ARG A 114 -30.10 -5.82 18.27
C ARG A 114 -29.12 -4.79 17.69
N LEU A 115 -28.08 -5.23 17.01
CA LEU A 115 -26.99 -4.38 16.55
C LEU A 115 -27.28 -3.80 15.15
N ARG A 116 -27.08 -2.49 15.00
CA ARG A 116 -27.00 -1.80 13.72
C ARG A 116 -25.59 -1.26 13.55
N GLY A 117 -24.87 -1.74 12.55
CA GLY A 117 -23.45 -1.47 12.43
C GLY A 117 -22.80 -2.28 11.33
N MET A 118 -21.51 -2.07 11.18
CA MET A 118 -20.62 -2.97 10.44
C MET A 118 -19.76 -3.67 11.47
N PHE A 119 -19.77 -5.00 11.54
CA PHE A 119 -19.12 -5.69 12.66
C PHE A 119 -18.72 -7.13 12.36
N ALA A 120 -17.56 -7.49 12.91
CA ALA A 120 -17.16 -8.85 13.19
C ALA A 120 -16.62 -8.87 14.63
N PHE A 121 -17.14 -9.75 15.49
CA PHE A 121 -16.65 -9.85 16.87
C PHE A 121 -16.56 -11.28 17.36
N ALA A 122 -15.80 -11.45 18.45
CA ALA A 122 -15.76 -12.67 19.25
C ALA A 122 -15.99 -12.31 20.72
N VAL A 123 -17.03 -12.89 21.33
CA VAL A 123 -17.37 -12.75 22.76
C VAL A 123 -17.13 -14.10 23.45
N TRP A 124 -16.29 -14.10 24.47
CA TRP A 124 -16.04 -15.23 25.36
C TRP A 124 -16.81 -15.05 26.67
N ASP A 125 -17.57 -16.06 27.06
CA ASP A 125 -18.18 -16.18 28.37
C ASP A 125 -17.52 -17.32 29.16
N SER A 126 -16.81 -16.95 30.22
CA SER A 126 -16.10 -17.90 31.09
C SER A 126 -17.03 -18.73 31.99
N LYS A 127 -18.26 -18.27 32.26
CA LYS A 127 -19.27 -18.96 33.09
C LYS A 127 -19.89 -20.11 32.32
N THR A 128 -20.23 -19.89 31.04
CA THR A 128 -20.82 -20.93 30.17
C THR A 128 -19.79 -21.65 29.28
N ALA A 129 -18.52 -21.24 29.33
CA ALA A 129 -17.44 -21.71 28.47
C ALA A 129 -17.82 -21.67 26.98
N ALA A 130 -18.42 -20.55 26.55
CA ALA A 130 -18.94 -20.35 25.21
C ALA A 130 -18.21 -19.22 24.49
N LEU A 131 -17.76 -19.48 23.26
CA LEU A 131 -17.25 -18.46 22.35
C LEU A 131 -18.28 -18.18 21.26
N LEU A 132 -18.80 -16.96 21.23
CA LEU A 132 -19.71 -16.46 20.21
C LEU A 132 -18.94 -15.63 19.19
N LEU A 133 -18.95 -16.05 17.93
CA LEU A 133 -18.54 -15.24 16.79
C LEU A 133 -19.78 -14.68 16.09
N ALA A 134 -19.73 -13.44 15.61
CA ALA A 134 -20.81 -12.85 14.81
C ALA A 134 -20.26 -11.99 13.68
N ARG A 135 -20.98 -11.97 12.55
CA ARG A 135 -20.70 -11.12 11.38
C ARG A 135 -21.97 -10.35 11.00
N ASP A 136 -21.81 -9.07 10.66
CA ASP A 136 -22.91 -8.16 10.35
C ASP A 136 -23.82 -8.59 9.20
N GLN A 137 -24.96 -7.90 9.07
CA GLN A 137 -26.08 -8.26 8.19
C GLN A 137 -25.71 -8.33 6.71
N PHE A 138 -24.74 -7.53 6.27
CA PHE A 138 -24.32 -7.44 4.87
C PHE A 138 -22.92 -8.02 4.62
N GLY A 139 -22.21 -8.41 5.68
CA GLY A 139 -20.84 -8.91 5.60
C GLY A 139 -19.81 -7.82 5.37
N VAL A 140 -20.08 -6.57 5.78
CA VAL A 140 -19.17 -5.43 5.63
C VAL A 140 -17.82 -5.71 6.28
N LYS A 141 -17.81 -6.34 7.45
CA LYS A 141 -16.58 -6.79 8.10
C LYS A 141 -16.33 -8.28 7.85
N PRO A 142 -15.09 -8.66 7.54
CA PRO A 142 -14.72 -10.05 7.26
C PRO A 142 -14.56 -10.85 8.54
N LEU A 143 -14.96 -12.13 8.49
CA LEU A 143 -14.69 -13.10 9.54
C LEU A 143 -14.57 -14.50 8.94
N PHE A 144 -13.40 -15.10 9.16
CA PHE A 144 -13.05 -16.43 8.69
C PHE A 144 -12.88 -17.36 9.87
N TYR A 145 -13.17 -18.64 9.67
CA TYR A 145 -12.99 -19.65 10.69
C TYR A 145 -12.58 -21.01 10.10
N ALA A 146 -11.94 -21.83 10.93
CA ALA A 146 -11.59 -23.21 10.62
C ALA A 146 -11.83 -24.09 11.85
N LEU A 147 -12.35 -25.29 11.60
CA LEU A 147 -12.52 -26.33 12.62
C LEU A 147 -11.49 -27.43 12.39
N SER A 148 -10.79 -27.82 13.45
CA SER A 148 -9.81 -28.91 13.41
C SER A 148 -9.96 -29.78 14.64
N GLY A 149 -10.63 -30.92 14.49
CA GLY A 149 -11.05 -31.74 15.63
C GLY A 149 -12.01 -30.95 16.53
N ASP A 150 -11.68 -30.85 17.82
CA ASP A 150 -12.41 -30.14 18.85
C ASP A 150 -11.93 -28.69 19.05
N LYS A 151 -11.24 -28.12 18.05
CA LYS A 151 -10.68 -26.76 18.07
C LYS A 151 -11.33 -25.86 17.05
N LEU A 152 -11.43 -24.59 17.40
CA LEU A 152 -11.86 -23.51 16.51
C LEU A 152 -10.74 -22.49 16.36
N PHE A 153 -10.48 -22.05 15.13
CA PHE A 153 -9.61 -20.93 14.81
C PHE A 153 -10.42 -19.88 14.07
N PHE A 154 -10.21 -18.59 14.35
CA PHE A 154 -10.90 -17.50 13.64
C PHE A 154 -9.98 -16.29 13.43
N ALA A 155 -10.25 -15.52 12.38
CA ALA A 155 -9.56 -14.26 12.12
C ALA A 155 -10.33 -13.34 11.15
N SER A 156 -9.98 -12.06 11.14
CA SER A 156 -10.47 -11.08 10.14
C SER A 156 -9.89 -11.26 8.74
N GLU A 157 -8.79 -11.98 8.58
CA GLU A 157 -8.06 -12.15 7.31
C GLU A 157 -7.56 -13.57 7.18
N LEU A 158 -7.53 -14.11 5.96
CA LEU A 158 -7.12 -15.50 5.76
C LEU A 158 -5.66 -15.69 6.16
N LYS A 159 -4.75 -14.75 5.89
CA LYS A 159 -3.31 -14.89 6.22
C LYS A 159 -3.02 -15.21 7.70
N ALA A 160 -3.93 -14.88 8.60
CA ALA A 160 -3.78 -15.16 10.02
C ALA A 160 -4.14 -16.63 10.37
N LEU A 161 -4.95 -17.33 9.57
CA LEU A 161 -5.42 -18.68 9.89
C LEU A 161 -4.43 -19.81 9.57
N PRO A 162 -3.78 -19.86 8.40
CA PRO A 162 -2.77 -20.86 8.02
C PRO A 162 -1.58 -20.98 8.99
N LEU A 163 -1.32 -19.97 9.82
CA LEU A 163 -0.30 -20.05 10.86
C LEU A 163 -0.63 -21.12 11.92
N GLY A 164 -1.89 -21.56 12.04
CA GLY A 164 -2.34 -22.60 12.95
C GLY A 164 -1.83 -24.00 12.57
N ALA A 165 -1.09 -24.64 13.48
CA ALA A 165 -0.31 -25.89 13.28
C ALA A 165 -1.06 -27.14 12.77
N GLN A 166 -2.34 -27.06 12.39
CA GLN A 166 -3.16 -28.20 11.93
C GLN A 166 -4.12 -27.87 10.77
N ILE A 167 -4.07 -26.65 10.21
CA ILE A 167 -4.86 -26.27 9.02
C ILE A 167 -3.97 -26.53 7.81
N GLN A 168 -3.93 -27.77 7.33
CA GLN A 168 -3.13 -28.16 6.14
C GLN A 168 -3.58 -27.33 4.92
N ASP A 169 -2.64 -26.62 4.27
CA ASP A 169 -2.85 -25.62 3.19
C ASP A 169 -3.28 -26.22 1.83
N GLU A 170 -4.30 -27.08 1.82
CA GLU A 170 -4.89 -27.64 0.61
C GLU A 170 -5.81 -26.59 -0.06
N LEU A 171 -5.56 -26.31 -1.34
CA LEU A 171 -6.43 -25.45 -2.14
C LEU A 171 -7.74 -26.18 -2.46
N ASP A 172 -8.86 -25.45 -2.50
CA ASP A 172 -10.16 -25.99 -2.91
C ASP A 172 -10.36 -25.81 -4.43
N PRO A 173 -10.36 -26.90 -5.23
CA PRO A 173 -10.62 -26.81 -6.67
C PRO A 173 -11.94 -26.12 -6.99
N ALA A 174 -12.99 -26.34 -6.20
CA ALA A 174 -14.28 -25.72 -6.42
C ALA A 174 -14.23 -24.19 -6.19
N ALA A 175 -13.40 -23.73 -5.26
CA ALA A 175 -13.15 -22.31 -5.05
C ALA A 175 -12.36 -21.69 -6.22
N ILE A 176 -11.40 -22.42 -6.80
CA ILE A 176 -10.71 -21.99 -8.03
C ILE A 176 -11.70 -21.88 -9.19
N ASP A 177 -12.61 -22.86 -9.37
CA ASP A 177 -13.66 -22.75 -10.40
C ASP A 177 -14.61 -21.58 -10.13
N ALA A 178 -14.88 -21.27 -8.85
CA ALA A 178 -15.75 -20.16 -8.48
C ALA A 178 -15.08 -18.82 -8.83
N TYR A 179 -13.79 -18.69 -8.51
CA TYR A 179 -12.96 -17.54 -8.87
C TYR A 179 -12.95 -17.28 -10.37
N PHE A 180 -12.63 -18.27 -11.20
CA PHE A 180 -12.65 -18.07 -12.66
C PHE A 180 -14.07 -17.92 -13.22
N THR A 181 -15.11 -18.30 -12.48
CA THR A 181 -16.49 -17.99 -12.87
C THR A 181 -16.83 -16.53 -12.56
N HIS A 182 -16.51 -16.03 -11.37
CA HIS A 182 -17.05 -14.78 -10.81
C HIS A 182 -16.06 -13.64 -10.57
N LEU A 183 -14.75 -13.88 -10.75
CA LEU A 183 -13.60 -13.03 -10.36
C LEU A 183 -13.32 -12.94 -8.85
N TYR A 184 -14.15 -13.56 -8.02
CA TYR A 184 -13.99 -13.67 -6.57
C TYR A 184 -14.52 -15.04 -6.11
N ILE A 185 -14.26 -15.41 -4.85
CA ILE A 185 -14.72 -16.66 -4.25
C ILE A 185 -15.93 -16.34 -3.36
N PRO A 186 -17.14 -16.82 -3.69
CA PRO A 186 -18.32 -16.59 -2.86
C PRO A 186 -18.26 -17.36 -1.53
N ALA A 187 -18.83 -16.78 -0.47
CA ALA A 187 -19.05 -17.47 0.79
C ALA A 187 -19.97 -18.71 0.61
N PRO A 188 -19.82 -19.75 1.45
CA PRO A 188 -18.91 -19.84 2.60
C PRO A 188 -17.47 -20.24 2.23
N ARG A 189 -17.16 -20.49 0.95
CA ARG A 189 -15.85 -20.99 0.54
C ARG A 189 -14.76 -19.93 0.68
N THR A 190 -13.55 -20.43 0.85
CA THR A 190 -12.31 -19.67 0.65
C THR A 190 -11.45 -20.46 -0.33
N ILE A 191 -10.32 -19.88 -0.76
CA ILE A 191 -9.35 -20.63 -1.57
C ILE A 191 -8.80 -21.87 -0.85
N TYR A 192 -8.89 -21.93 0.49
CA TYR A 192 -8.45 -23.04 1.32
C TYR A 192 -9.62 -23.96 1.70
N LYS A 193 -9.46 -25.25 1.45
CA LYS A 193 -10.53 -26.26 1.62
C LYS A 193 -11.08 -26.38 3.03
N ARG A 194 -10.27 -26.09 4.06
CA ARG A 194 -10.65 -26.23 5.49
C ARG A 194 -11.04 -24.92 6.15
N VAL A 195 -11.00 -23.80 5.42
CA VAL A 195 -11.30 -22.48 5.96
C VAL A 195 -12.59 -21.97 5.31
N ASN A 196 -13.51 -21.49 6.13
CA ASN A 196 -14.78 -20.95 5.69
C ASN A 196 -14.91 -19.48 6.07
N LYS A 197 -15.61 -18.72 5.22
CA LYS A 197 -16.18 -17.42 5.58
C LYS A 197 -17.42 -17.67 6.45
N LEU A 198 -17.54 -16.96 7.57
CA LEU A 198 -18.85 -16.85 8.23
C LEU A 198 -19.73 -16.00 7.32
N GLU A 199 -20.90 -16.50 6.89
CA GLU A 199 -21.76 -15.73 5.97
C GLU A 199 -22.34 -14.49 6.67
N PRO A 200 -22.77 -13.47 5.90
CA PRO A 200 -23.50 -12.34 6.46
C PRO A 200 -24.69 -12.77 7.32
N ALA A 201 -24.98 -11.98 8.36
CA ALA A 201 -26.11 -12.19 9.26
C ALA A 201 -26.09 -13.54 10.01
N GLN A 202 -24.90 -14.11 10.25
CA GLN A 202 -24.74 -15.35 11.00
C GLN A 202 -23.91 -15.17 12.27
N THR A 203 -24.24 -16.00 13.26
CA THR A 203 -23.42 -16.26 14.44
C THR A 203 -22.88 -17.68 14.41
N LEU A 204 -21.70 -17.89 15.00
CA LEU A 204 -21.13 -19.21 15.28
C LEU A 204 -20.88 -19.29 16.78
N VAL A 205 -21.58 -20.21 17.46
CA VAL A 205 -21.36 -20.50 18.87
C VAL A 205 -20.52 -21.75 18.99
N PHE A 206 -19.41 -21.65 19.71
CA PHE A 206 -18.51 -22.76 19.98
C PHE A 206 -18.53 -23.11 21.47
N ARG A 207 -18.92 -24.35 21.79
CA ARG A 207 -19.02 -24.87 23.16
C ARG A 207 -18.72 -26.37 23.14
N GLY A 208 -17.86 -26.83 24.04
CA GLY A 208 -17.55 -28.27 24.20
C GLY A 208 -17.03 -28.95 22.93
N GLY A 209 -16.24 -28.24 22.11
CA GLY A 209 -15.69 -28.78 20.87
C GLY A 209 -16.64 -28.76 19.66
N MET A 210 -17.87 -28.26 19.82
CA MET A 210 -18.87 -28.20 18.76
C MET A 210 -19.17 -26.76 18.34
N ALA A 211 -19.27 -26.54 17.03
CA ALA A 211 -19.70 -25.26 16.45
C ALA A 211 -21.14 -25.35 15.96
N LYS A 212 -21.97 -24.37 16.33
CA LYS A 212 -23.34 -24.20 15.83
C LYS A 212 -23.47 -22.86 15.14
N ILE A 213 -23.85 -22.88 13.86
CA ILE A 213 -24.06 -21.67 13.06
C ILE A 213 -25.55 -21.36 12.97
N THR A 214 -25.95 -20.12 13.25
CA THR A 214 -27.34 -19.66 13.19
C THR A 214 -27.42 -18.34 12.45
N SER A 215 -28.42 -18.21 11.56
CA SER A 215 -28.74 -16.93 10.92
C SER A 215 -29.65 -16.13 11.84
N TYR A 216 -29.22 -14.93 12.23
CA TYR A 216 -29.95 -14.06 13.16
C TYR A 216 -30.78 -12.98 12.45
N TRP A 217 -30.49 -12.72 11.17
CA TRP A 217 -31.25 -11.79 10.34
C TRP A 217 -31.40 -12.32 8.91
N ARG A 218 -32.55 -12.00 8.30
CA ARG A 218 -32.84 -12.28 6.89
C ARG A 218 -33.64 -11.13 6.31
N LEU A 219 -33.31 -10.77 5.09
CA LEU A 219 -34.07 -9.77 4.35
C LEU A 219 -35.53 -10.24 4.17
N PRO A 220 -36.53 -9.37 4.39
CA PRO A 220 -37.92 -9.67 4.09
C PRO A 220 -38.10 -10.06 2.61
N GLY A 221 -39.02 -10.99 2.34
CA GLY A 221 -39.37 -11.38 0.98
C GLY A 221 -40.05 -10.24 0.20
N PRO A 222 -39.96 -10.24 -1.14
CA PRO A 222 -40.61 -9.23 -1.97
C PRO A 222 -42.13 -9.27 -1.78
N GLY A 223 -42.78 -8.11 -1.80
CA GLY A 223 -44.24 -7.97 -1.75
C GLY A 223 -44.88 -8.12 -0.36
N LEU A 224 -44.09 -8.22 0.71
CA LEU A 224 -44.59 -8.24 2.10
C LEU A 224 -44.88 -6.84 2.67
N ALA A 225 -44.48 -5.77 1.96
CA ALA A 225 -44.71 -4.39 2.39
C ALA A 225 -46.11 -3.91 1.99
N ALA A 226 -46.73 -3.10 2.85
CA ALA A 226 -47.96 -2.39 2.52
C ALA A 226 -47.77 -1.54 1.25
N PRO A 227 -48.80 -1.39 0.39
CA PRO A 227 -48.74 -0.48 -0.74
C PRO A 227 -48.38 0.94 -0.27
N ARG A 228 -47.39 1.55 -0.92
CA ARG A 228 -46.97 2.93 -0.65
C ARG A 228 -47.11 3.76 -1.91
N SER A 229 -47.58 4.98 -1.76
CA SER A 229 -47.50 6.02 -2.78
C SER A 229 -46.05 6.39 -3.06
N GLU A 230 -45.78 7.03 -4.21
CA GLU A 230 -44.43 7.48 -4.54
C GLU A 230 -43.89 8.49 -3.51
N GLY A 231 -44.74 9.38 -2.99
CA GLY A 231 -44.35 10.33 -1.93
C GLY A 231 -43.88 9.63 -0.66
N GLU A 232 -44.63 8.65 -0.17
CA GLU A 232 -44.26 7.87 1.03
C GLU A 232 -42.96 7.07 0.85
N TRP A 233 -42.65 6.63 -0.37
CA TRP A 233 -41.34 6.05 -0.66
C TRP A 233 -40.22 7.10 -0.51
N LEU A 234 -40.40 8.27 -1.13
CA LEU A 234 -39.38 9.33 -1.12
C LEU A 234 -39.12 9.84 0.31
N ASP A 235 -40.17 10.06 1.10
CA ASP A 235 -40.05 10.55 2.49
C ASP A 235 -39.34 9.52 3.38
N ALA A 236 -39.69 8.24 3.26
CA ALA A 236 -39.05 7.18 4.04
C ALA A 236 -37.59 6.97 3.64
N ILE A 237 -37.27 7.06 2.34
CA ILE A 237 -35.88 6.99 1.86
C ILE A 237 -35.08 8.19 2.38
N ASP A 238 -35.66 9.39 2.36
CA ASP A 238 -34.98 10.61 2.80
C ASP A 238 -34.61 10.55 4.28
N ASP A 239 -35.57 10.19 5.11
CA ASP A 239 -35.39 10.04 6.55
C ASP A 239 -34.35 8.96 6.87
N LEU A 240 -34.46 7.77 6.27
CA LEU A 240 -33.53 6.67 6.55
C LEU A 240 -32.10 6.95 6.08
N LEU A 241 -31.91 7.52 4.88
CA LEU A 241 -30.58 7.90 4.41
C LEU A 241 -29.98 9.03 5.26
N GLY A 242 -30.78 10.04 5.61
CA GLY A 242 -30.34 11.12 6.49
C GLY A 242 -29.89 10.61 7.85
N ARG A 243 -30.69 9.73 8.48
CA ARG A 243 -30.34 9.10 9.76
C ARG A 243 -29.11 8.21 9.64
N SER A 244 -29.03 7.36 8.62
CA SER A 244 -27.87 6.48 8.44
C SER A 244 -26.57 7.26 8.26
N VAL A 245 -26.57 8.33 7.46
CA VAL A 245 -25.39 9.18 7.30
C VAL A 245 -25.03 9.83 8.64
N ALA A 246 -25.99 10.41 9.36
CA ALA A 246 -25.73 11.04 10.66
C ALA A 246 -25.16 10.07 11.70
N GLU A 247 -25.72 8.85 11.80
CA GLU A 247 -25.23 7.78 12.68
C GLU A 247 -23.79 7.36 12.32
N GLN A 248 -23.46 7.30 11.02
CA GLN A 248 -22.11 6.96 10.54
C GLN A 248 -21.10 8.11 10.58
N LEU A 249 -21.49 9.32 11.00
CA LEU A 249 -20.57 10.45 11.20
C LEU A 249 -19.98 10.52 12.62
N VAL A 250 -20.44 9.67 13.55
CA VAL A 250 -19.91 9.63 14.92
C VAL A 250 -18.47 9.10 14.91
N SER A 251 -17.50 9.96 15.25
CA SER A 251 -16.06 9.67 15.21
C SER A 251 -15.27 10.69 16.04
N ASP A 252 -14.23 10.25 16.76
CA ASP A 252 -13.30 11.16 17.47
C ASP A 252 -12.10 11.59 16.60
N VAL A 253 -12.02 11.05 15.38
CA VAL A 253 -10.97 11.34 14.39
C VAL A 253 -11.56 11.98 13.13
N PRO A 254 -10.75 12.72 12.34
CA PRO A 254 -11.23 13.33 11.10
C PRO A 254 -11.78 12.30 10.12
N LEU A 255 -12.90 12.68 9.49
CA LEU A 255 -13.60 11.88 8.49
C LEU A 255 -13.63 12.57 7.11
N GLY A 256 -13.81 11.78 6.06
CA GLY A 256 -13.95 12.25 4.69
C GLY A 256 -14.97 11.46 3.88
N LEU A 257 -15.00 11.71 2.56
CA LEU A 257 -15.89 11.05 1.60
C LEU A 257 -15.11 10.69 0.33
N LEU A 258 -15.24 9.46 -0.14
CA LEU A 258 -14.80 9.08 -1.48
C LEU A 258 -15.82 9.57 -2.52
N LEU A 259 -15.44 10.56 -3.33
CA LEU A 259 -16.32 11.26 -4.26
C LEU A 259 -16.04 10.87 -5.71
N SER A 260 -16.98 10.20 -6.38
CA SER A 260 -16.87 9.90 -7.83
C SER A 260 -17.62 10.88 -8.72
N GLY A 261 -18.39 11.79 -8.11
CA GLY A 261 -19.37 12.61 -8.83
C GLY A 261 -20.58 11.83 -9.37
N GLY A 262 -20.70 10.54 -9.06
CA GLY A 262 -21.89 9.74 -9.32
C GLY A 262 -23.02 10.04 -8.34
N MET A 263 -24.22 9.52 -8.62
CA MET A 263 -25.43 9.76 -7.82
C MET A 263 -25.24 9.42 -6.33
N ASP A 264 -24.65 8.27 -5.99
CA ASP A 264 -24.62 7.78 -4.61
C ASP A 264 -23.67 8.59 -3.74
N SER A 265 -22.43 8.83 -4.21
CA SER A 265 -21.48 9.67 -3.48
C SER A 265 -21.97 11.13 -3.38
N SER A 266 -22.71 11.61 -4.38
CA SER A 266 -23.30 12.97 -4.35
C SER A 266 -24.44 13.07 -3.33
N SER A 267 -25.28 12.04 -3.23
CA SER A 267 -26.30 11.94 -2.18
C SER A 267 -25.66 11.85 -0.79
N ALA A 268 -24.62 11.04 -0.62
CA ALA A 268 -23.86 10.99 0.64
C ALA A 268 -23.27 12.36 0.99
N LEU A 269 -22.67 13.06 0.01
CA LEU A 269 -22.16 14.41 0.20
C LEU A 269 -23.25 15.39 0.65
N TYR A 270 -24.43 15.36 0.02
CA TYR A 270 -25.57 16.19 0.42
C TYR A 270 -25.93 16.00 1.89
N TYR A 271 -26.10 14.75 2.35
CA TYR A 271 -26.45 14.48 3.76
C TYR A 271 -25.31 14.82 4.71
N MET A 272 -24.05 14.55 4.34
CA MET A 272 -22.88 14.92 5.14
C MET A 272 -22.77 16.44 5.30
N SER A 273 -22.92 17.21 4.22
CA SER A 273 -22.87 18.67 4.23
C SER A 273 -24.01 19.30 5.04
N ARG A 274 -25.12 18.60 5.25
CA ARG A 274 -26.21 19.03 6.14
C ARG A 274 -25.96 18.70 7.60
N ALA A 275 -25.29 17.58 7.88
CA ALA A 275 -25.00 17.12 9.23
C ALA A 275 -23.75 17.78 9.83
N LEU A 276 -22.83 18.28 9.00
CA LEU A 276 -21.56 18.86 9.42
C LEU A 276 -21.54 20.38 9.22
N THR A 277 -20.89 21.08 10.15
CA THR A 277 -20.66 22.53 10.06
C THR A 277 -19.38 22.88 9.29
N ALA A 278 -18.37 22.02 9.35
CA ALA A 278 -17.11 22.19 8.62
C ALA A 278 -17.21 21.64 7.18
N PRO A 279 -16.43 22.19 6.23
CA PRO A 279 -16.33 21.62 4.89
C PRO A 279 -15.98 20.13 4.91
N VAL A 280 -16.75 19.33 4.17
CA VAL A 280 -16.50 17.89 4.01
C VAL A 280 -15.18 17.71 3.26
N LYS A 281 -14.30 16.84 3.76
CA LYS A 281 -13.10 16.44 3.00
C LYS A 281 -13.49 15.41 1.95
N THR A 282 -13.23 15.67 0.68
CA THR A 282 -13.61 14.78 -0.42
C THR A 282 -12.38 14.33 -1.20
N PHE A 283 -12.37 13.06 -1.62
CA PHE A 283 -11.23 12.43 -2.29
C PHE A 283 -11.66 11.77 -3.61
N THR A 284 -10.92 12.02 -4.69
CA THR A 284 -11.22 11.49 -6.02
C THR A 284 -9.94 11.01 -6.71
N VAL A 285 -10.06 9.96 -7.52
CA VAL A 285 -8.99 9.48 -8.42
C VAL A 285 -9.21 10.02 -9.83
N GLY A 286 -8.15 10.53 -10.42
CA GLY A 286 -8.08 10.93 -11.83
C GLY A 286 -7.12 10.07 -12.64
N TYR A 287 -7.35 10.04 -13.96
CA TYR A 287 -6.50 9.35 -14.93
C TYR A 287 -5.86 10.36 -15.89
N GLY A 288 -4.71 10.00 -16.46
CA GLY A 288 -4.00 10.83 -17.44
C GLY A 288 -4.80 11.06 -18.74
N SER A 289 -4.33 11.99 -19.58
CA SER A 289 -5.04 12.43 -20.79
C SER A 289 -5.40 11.31 -21.77
N ARG A 290 -4.58 10.25 -21.86
CA ARG A 290 -4.84 9.07 -22.72
C ARG A 290 -6.06 8.24 -22.27
N ASP A 291 -6.46 8.37 -21.01
CA ASP A 291 -7.54 7.60 -20.39
C ASP A 291 -8.67 8.50 -19.87
N ALA A 292 -8.81 9.71 -20.42
CA ALA A 292 -9.80 10.71 -19.99
C ALA A 292 -11.25 10.20 -19.94
N SER A 293 -11.61 9.18 -20.73
CA SER A 293 -12.95 8.57 -20.72
C SER A 293 -13.31 7.83 -19.42
N PHE A 294 -12.32 7.57 -18.57
CA PHE A 294 -12.44 6.97 -17.24
C PHE A 294 -12.35 8.01 -16.12
N ASN A 295 -12.11 9.29 -16.44
CA ASN A 295 -11.87 10.32 -15.46
C ASN A 295 -13.16 10.92 -14.87
N GLU A 296 -13.28 10.87 -13.56
CA GLU A 296 -14.43 11.37 -12.79
C GLU A 296 -14.15 12.73 -12.11
N THR A 297 -12.92 13.26 -12.21
CA THR A 297 -12.49 14.47 -11.49
C THR A 297 -13.31 15.71 -11.86
N GLU A 298 -13.74 15.87 -13.11
CA GLU A 298 -14.52 17.06 -13.50
C GLU A 298 -15.88 17.13 -12.80
N ALA A 299 -16.58 15.99 -12.70
CA ALA A 299 -17.85 15.92 -11.99
C ALA A 299 -17.64 16.17 -10.49
N ALA A 300 -16.58 15.59 -9.92
CA ALA A 300 -16.22 15.80 -8.51
C ALA A 300 -15.88 17.26 -8.20
N ARG A 301 -15.10 17.96 -9.05
CA ARG A 301 -14.81 19.40 -8.92
C ARG A 301 -16.07 20.26 -8.91
N ARG A 302 -17.02 19.97 -9.82
CA ARG A 302 -18.30 20.72 -9.89
C ARG A 302 -19.12 20.54 -8.62
N LEU A 303 -19.19 19.33 -8.09
CA LEU A 303 -19.86 19.05 -6.82
C LEU A 303 -19.14 19.69 -5.64
N SER A 304 -17.82 19.62 -5.62
CA SER A 304 -17.01 20.30 -4.60
C SER A 304 -17.28 21.80 -4.59
N ALA A 305 -17.34 22.45 -5.76
CA ALA A 305 -17.67 23.86 -5.86
C ALA A 305 -19.11 24.16 -5.38
N HIS A 306 -20.06 23.28 -5.68
CA HIS A 306 -21.45 23.42 -5.26
C HIS A 306 -21.62 23.30 -3.72
N PHE A 307 -20.96 22.32 -3.10
CA PHE A 307 -21.04 22.04 -1.67
C PHE A 307 -19.93 22.71 -0.84
N LYS A 308 -19.02 23.44 -1.47
CA LYS A 308 -17.84 24.10 -0.87
C LYS A 308 -16.98 23.13 -0.04
N THR A 309 -16.62 21.99 -0.63
CA THR A 309 -15.86 20.93 0.04
C THR A 309 -14.35 21.18 0.03
N ASP A 310 -13.63 20.60 0.98
CA ASP A 310 -12.16 20.50 0.96
C ASP A 310 -11.76 19.32 0.06
N HIS A 311 -11.49 19.60 -1.21
CA HIS A 311 -11.39 18.58 -2.26
C HIS A 311 -9.95 18.23 -2.62
N HIS A 312 -9.65 16.93 -2.61
CA HIS A 312 -8.33 16.36 -2.88
C HIS A 312 -8.43 15.39 -4.05
N GLU A 313 -7.53 15.54 -5.02
CA GLU A 313 -7.44 14.68 -6.19
C GLU A 313 -6.10 13.98 -6.24
N VAL A 314 -6.12 12.68 -6.54
CA VAL A 314 -4.91 11.90 -6.82
C VAL A 314 -4.96 11.40 -8.26
N PHE A 315 -3.88 11.60 -9.01
CA PHE A 315 -3.76 11.11 -10.38
C PHE A 315 -2.92 9.83 -10.43
N LEU A 316 -3.40 8.83 -11.17
CA LEU A 316 -2.64 7.60 -11.40
C LEU A 316 -1.51 7.85 -12.42
N ASP A 317 -0.26 7.78 -11.93
CA ASP A 317 0.96 7.71 -12.76
C ASP A 317 1.05 6.29 -13.38
N PRO A 318 1.52 6.11 -14.64
CA PRO A 318 1.02 5.10 -15.58
C PRO A 318 1.48 3.66 -15.35
N ASP A 319 1.99 3.32 -14.16
CA ASP A 319 2.40 1.95 -13.85
C ASP A 319 1.63 1.33 -12.68
N PRO A 320 0.48 0.67 -12.95
CA PRO A 320 -0.30 -0.01 -11.93
C PRO A 320 0.27 -1.39 -11.54
N ARG A 321 1.40 -1.86 -12.11
CA ARG A 321 1.97 -3.19 -11.82
C ARG A 321 2.20 -3.40 -10.33
N MET A 322 2.89 -2.46 -9.69
CA MET A 322 3.15 -2.50 -8.24
C MET A 322 1.86 -2.55 -7.42
N ILE A 323 0.80 -1.90 -7.89
CA ILE A 323 -0.50 -1.94 -7.22
C ILE A 323 -1.09 -3.34 -7.37
N ILE A 324 -1.15 -3.89 -8.59
CA ILE A 324 -1.69 -5.24 -8.84
C ILE A 324 -0.96 -6.30 -8.00
N GLU A 325 0.38 -6.26 -7.97
CA GLU A 325 1.18 -7.17 -7.14
C GLU A 325 0.88 -7.00 -5.65
N LYS A 326 0.79 -5.75 -5.18
CA LYS A 326 0.42 -5.46 -3.78
C LYS A 326 -0.99 -5.96 -3.46
N MET A 327 -1.95 -5.80 -4.36
CA MET A 327 -3.32 -6.26 -4.15
C MET A 327 -3.42 -7.79 -4.12
N ALA A 328 -2.69 -8.49 -4.99
CA ALA A 328 -2.59 -9.95 -4.94
C ALA A 328 -2.08 -10.48 -3.59
N LEU A 329 -1.25 -9.69 -2.88
CA LEU A 329 -0.78 -10.00 -1.52
C LEU A 329 -1.80 -9.70 -0.42
N HIS A 330 -2.57 -8.61 -0.55
CA HIS A 330 -3.47 -8.11 0.52
C HIS A 330 -4.87 -8.75 0.55
N PHE A 331 -5.32 -9.35 -0.56
CA PHE A 331 -6.64 -10.00 -0.63
C PHE A 331 -6.67 -11.41 -0.03
N ASP A 332 -5.50 -11.99 0.23
CA ASP A 332 -5.25 -13.28 0.90
C ASP A 332 -5.75 -14.53 0.15
N GLU A 333 -6.62 -14.34 -0.82
CA GLU A 333 -7.08 -15.27 -1.83
C GLU A 333 -7.17 -14.54 -3.18
N PRO A 334 -7.17 -15.24 -4.33
CA PRO A 334 -7.22 -14.57 -5.62
C PRO A 334 -8.52 -13.77 -5.78
N PHE A 335 -8.39 -12.53 -6.24
CA PHE A 335 -9.49 -11.58 -6.41
C PHE A 335 -9.21 -10.65 -7.61
N ALA A 336 -10.12 -10.55 -8.58
CA ALA A 336 -9.85 -9.93 -9.87
C ALA A 336 -10.85 -8.85 -10.32
N ASP A 337 -11.59 -8.21 -9.41
CA ASP A 337 -12.25 -6.95 -9.75
C ASP A 337 -11.20 -5.83 -9.86
N ALA A 338 -11.00 -5.34 -11.09
CA ALA A 338 -9.99 -4.32 -11.40
C ALA A 338 -10.27 -2.94 -10.76
N SER A 339 -11.49 -2.69 -10.26
CA SER A 339 -11.81 -1.47 -9.50
C SER A 339 -11.08 -1.38 -8.17
N ALA A 340 -10.48 -2.48 -7.73
CA ALA A 340 -9.65 -2.52 -6.54
C ALA A 340 -8.42 -1.59 -6.66
N ILE A 341 -7.87 -1.42 -7.87
CA ILE A 341 -6.71 -0.54 -8.14
C ILE A 341 -7.02 0.93 -7.77
N PRO A 342 -8.05 1.59 -8.36
CA PRO A 342 -8.37 2.96 -7.99
C PRO A 342 -8.91 3.10 -6.56
N THR A 343 -9.59 2.08 -6.01
CA THR A 343 -10.00 2.10 -4.59
C THR A 343 -8.79 2.12 -3.66
N TYR A 344 -7.75 1.34 -3.94
CA TYR A 344 -6.50 1.37 -3.16
C TYR A 344 -5.84 2.75 -3.23
N LEU A 345 -5.81 3.39 -4.40
CA LEU A 345 -5.20 4.72 -4.56
C LEU A 345 -5.96 5.82 -3.84
N VAL A 346 -7.29 5.88 -4.00
CA VAL A 346 -8.09 6.92 -3.36
C VAL A 346 -8.05 6.78 -1.84
N THR A 347 -8.02 5.55 -1.32
CA THR A 347 -7.93 5.31 0.12
C THR A 347 -6.54 5.59 0.67
N ALA A 348 -5.47 5.33 -0.09
CA ALA A 348 -4.11 5.73 0.24
C ALA A 348 -3.96 7.26 0.32
N GLU A 349 -4.60 8.00 -0.61
CA GLU A 349 -4.64 9.46 -0.55
C GLU A 349 -5.46 9.96 0.64
N ALA A 350 -6.66 9.42 0.84
CA ALA A 350 -7.53 9.77 1.96
C ALA A 350 -6.83 9.57 3.31
N ARG A 351 -6.08 8.47 3.46
CA ARG A 351 -5.38 8.15 4.71
C ARG A 351 -4.42 9.24 5.17
N LYS A 352 -3.84 10.01 4.24
CA LYS A 352 -2.92 11.12 4.55
C LYS A 352 -3.62 12.24 5.33
N LYS A 353 -4.95 12.32 5.30
CA LYS A 353 -5.75 13.43 5.85
C LYS A 353 -6.82 12.98 6.85
N VAL A 354 -7.33 11.76 6.71
CA VAL A 354 -8.43 11.22 7.52
C VAL A 354 -8.17 9.77 7.91
N THR A 355 -8.79 9.31 9.00
CA THR A 355 -8.72 7.90 9.42
C THR A 355 -9.98 7.14 8.97
N VAL A 356 -11.09 7.86 8.78
CA VAL A 356 -12.39 7.32 8.39
C VAL A 356 -12.85 8.00 7.11
N ALA A 357 -13.48 7.27 6.19
CA ALA A 357 -14.20 7.87 5.06
C ALA A 357 -15.51 7.15 4.76
N LEU A 358 -16.51 7.90 4.29
CA LEU A 358 -17.75 7.34 3.77
C LEU A 358 -17.60 7.01 2.28
N THR A 359 -18.38 6.05 1.79
CA THR A 359 -18.45 5.67 0.37
C THR A 359 -19.89 5.44 -0.08
N GLY A 360 -20.15 5.57 -1.38
CA GLY A 360 -21.47 5.35 -1.98
C GLY A 360 -21.83 3.88 -2.26
N ILE A 361 -21.01 2.92 -1.81
CA ILE A 361 -21.27 1.48 -2.01
C ILE A 361 -22.61 1.09 -1.36
N GLY A 362 -23.39 0.28 -2.07
CA GLY A 362 -24.76 -0.09 -1.69
C GLY A 362 -25.83 0.71 -2.44
N GLY A 363 -25.51 1.91 -2.95
CA GLY A 363 -26.50 2.75 -3.63
C GLY A 363 -27.06 2.13 -4.91
N ASP A 364 -26.24 1.40 -5.68
CA ASP A 364 -26.69 0.70 -6.88
C ASP A 364 -27.56 -0.52 -6.58
N GLU A 365 -27.21 -1.29 -5.57
CA GLU A 365 -27.94 -2.47 -5.11
C GLU A 365 -29.32 -2.06 -4.57
N MET A 366 -29.36 -1.05 -3.70
CA MET A 366 -30.59 -0.56 -3.08
C MET A 366 -31.57 0.01 -4.11
N PHE A 367 -31.07 0.85 -5.03
CA PHE A 367 -31.92 1.67 -5.91
C PHE A 367 -31.99 1.19 -7.37
N GLY A 368 -31.41 0.05 -7.72
CA GLY A 368 -31.51 -0.48 -9.08
C GLY A 368 -30.63 0.29 -10.06
N GLY A 369 -29.33 0.38 -9.77
CA GLY A 369 -28.39 1.24 -10.48
C GLY A 369 -27.58 0.61 -11.61
N TYR A 370 -27.50 -0.72 -11.70
CA TYR A 370 -26.78 -1.39 -12.77
C TYR A 370 -27.60 -1.53 -14.06
N PRO A 371 -26.99 -1.37 -15.26
CA PRO A 371 -27.68 -1.64 -16.53
C PRO A 371 -28.29 -3.06 -16.62
N ARG A 372 -27.70 -4.04 -15.94
CA ARG A 372 -28.23 -5.42 -15.86
C ARG A 372 -29.56 -5.49 -15.11
N HIS A 373 -29.91 -4.51 -14.28
CA HIS A 373 -31.24 -4.40 -13.66
C HIS A 373 -32.33 -4.08 -14.67
N LEU A 374 -32.06 -3.19 -15.63
CA LEU A 374 -32.97 -2.96 -16.75
C LEU A 374 -33.09 -4.22 -17.62
N GLY A 375 -31.96 -4.89 -17.88
CA GLY A 375 -31.96 -6.18 -18.56
C GLY A 375 -32.85 -7.19 -17.84
N ALA A 376 -32.69 -7.36 -16.53
CA ALA A 376 -33.48 -8.29 -15.74
C ALA A 376 -34.98 -7.97 -15.74
N ARG A 377 -35.35 -6.69 -15.70
CA ARG A 377 -36.75 -6.27 -15.85
C ARG A 377 -37.35 -6.72 -17.19
N LEU A 378 -36.55 -6.67 -18.26
CA LEU A 378 -36.98 -7.05 -19.62
C LEU A 378 -36.89 -8.56 -19.90
N LEU A 379 -36.10 -9.28 -19.10
CA LEU A 379 -35.77 -10.68 -19.33
C LEU A 379 -37.00 -11.62 -19.35
N PRO A 380 -38.02 -11.49 -18.47
CA PRO A 380 -39.21 -12.33 -18.54
C PRO A 380 -39.95 -12.22 -19.87
N ALA A 381 -40.10 -10.99 -20.40
CA ALA A 381 -40.71 -10.76 -21.70
C ALA A 381 -39.87 -11.37 -22.84
N TYR A 382 -38.55 -11.27 -22.77
CA TYR A 382 -37.64 -11.90 -23.73
C TYR A 382 -37.70 -13.44 -23.69
N LEU A 383 -37.74 -14.04 -22.49
CA LEU A 383 -37.83 -15.49 -22.31
C LEU A 383 -39.18 -16.06 -22.77
N GLY A 384 -40.24 -15.24 -22.75
CA GLY A 384 -41.55 -15.58 -23.31
C GLY A 384 -41.59 -15.65 -24.84
N LEU A 385 -40.55 -15.18 -25.55
CA LEU A 385 -40.49 -15.28 -27.01
C LEU A 385 -40.24 -16.73 -27.47
N PRO A 386 -40.88 -17.17 -28.59
CA PRO A 386 -40.59 -18.46 -29.21
C PRO A 386 -39.10 -18.66 -29.50
N SER A 387 -38.61 -19.90 -29.37
CA SER A 387 -37.19 -20.24 -29.49
C SER A 387 -36.57 -19.84 -30.84
N PHE A 388 -37.34 -19.91 -31.93
CA PHE A 388 -36.87 -19.54 -33.26
C PHE A 388 -36.55 -18.03 -33.38
N PHE A 389 -37.37 -17.16 -32.78
CA PHE A 389 -37.09 -15.71 -32.74
C PHE A 389 -35.83 -15.41 -31.90
N ARG A 390 -35.67 -16.09 -30.77
CA ARG A 390 -34.46 -15.96 -29.93
C ARG A 390 -33.19 -16.40 -30.67
N ASN A 391 -33.27 -17.48 -31.45
CA ASN A 391 -32.17 -17.96 -32.27
C ASN A 391 -31.82 -16.99 -33.41
N TRP A 392 -32.82 -16.39 -34.06
CA TRP A 392 -32.61 -15.37 -35.07
C TRP A 392 -31.93 -14.12 -34.49
N LEU A 393 -32.41 -13.62 -33.34
CA LEU A 393 -31.80 -12.49 -32.62
C LEU A 393 -30.34 -12.77 -32.26
N TRP A 394 -30.01 -14.01 -31.86
CA TRP A 394 -28.62 -14.41 -31.61
C TRP A 394 -27.77 -14.41 -32.88
N ALA A 395 -28.29 -14.97 -33.98
CA ALA A 395 -27.58 -14.99 -35.25
C ALA A 395 -27.27 -13.58 -35.76
N ALA A 396 -28.20 -12.64 -35.57
CA ALA A 396 -28.00 -11.22 -35.86
C ALA A 396 -26.97 -10.58 -34.92
N ALA A 397 -27.10 -10.77 -33.60
CA ALA A 397 -26.23 -10.17 -32.60
C ALA A 397 -24.76 -10.60 -32.74
N ARG A 398 -24.50 -11.84 -33.19
CA ARG A 398 -23.14 -12.34 -33.45
C ARG A 398 -22.35 -11.51 -34.46
N ARG A 399 -23.03 -10.78 -35.35
CA ARG A 399 -22.38 -9.96 -36.40
C ARG A 399 -21.98 -8.56 -35.93
N LEU A 400 -22.35 -8.14 -34.71
CA LEU A 400 -22.00 -6.83 -34.18
C LEU A 400 -20.53 -6.79 -33.72
N PRO A 401 -19.69 -5.85 -34.15
CA PRO A 401 -18.33 -5.68 -33.61
C PRO A 401 -18.39 -5.18 -32.16
N GLU A 402 -17.48 -5.65 -31.30
CA GLU A 402 -17.41 -5.23 -29.89
C GLU A 402 -16.50 -4.01 -29.73
N SER A 403 -16.86 -3.10 -28.83
CA SER A 403 -16.09 -1.87 -28.57
C SER A 403 -15.13 -2.07 -27.39
N SER A 404 -13.93 -1.47 -27.48
CA SER A 404 -12.91 -1.44 -26.43
C SER A 404 -13.07 -0.28 -25.43
N GLY A 405 -14.05 0.60 -25.62
CA GLY A 405 -14.31 1.73 -24.71
C GLY A 405 -15.13 1.36 -23.47
N SER A 406 -15.21 2.26 -22.49
CA SER A 406 -16.00 2.08 -21.25
C SER A 406 -17.49 1.81 -21.48
N ARG A 407 -18.00 2.11 -22.68
CA ARG A 407 -19.39 1.90 -23.10
C ARG A 407 -19.50 0.84 -24.21
N ASN A 408 -19.19 -0.42 -23.88
CA ASN A 408 -19.36 -1.58 -24.80
C ASN A 408 -20.84 -2.02 -24.94
N THR A 409 -21.69 -1.16 -25.49
CA THR A 409 -23.12 -1.44 -25.74
C THR A 409 -23.36 -2.66 -26.62
N PRO A 410 -22.61 -2.90 -27.72
CA PRO A 410 -22.75 -4.12 -28.52
C PRO A 410 -22.49 -5.40 -27.73
N GLY A 411 -21.44 -5.41 -26.89
CA GLY A 411 -21.15 -6.53 -26.00
C GLY A 411 -22.26 -6.80 -24.98
N ARG A 412 -22.89 -5.74 -24.44
CA ARG A 412 -24.04 -5.87 -23.53
C ARG A 412 -25.24 -6.52 -24.21
N ILE A 413 -25.56 -6.12 -25.44
CA ILE A 413 -26.66 -6.70 -26.23
C ILE A 413 -26.40 -8.19 -26.51
N LYS A 414 -25.18 -8.54 -26.95
CA LYS A 414 -24.79 -9.94 -27.16
C LYS A 414 -24.91 -10.76 -25.87
N ARG A 415 -24.45 -10.24 -24.74
CA ARG A 415 -24.52 -10.91 -23.43
C ARG A 415 -25.98 -11.13 -22.98
N PHE A 416 -26.84 -10.13 -23.18
CA PHE A 416 -28.28 -10.24 -22.90
C PHE A 416 -28.93 -11.37 -23.73
N ILE A 417 -28.74 -11.36 -25.04
CA ILE A 417 -29.33 -12.34 -25.97
C ILE A 417 -28.76 -13.75 -25.73
N ARG A 418 -27.44 -13.88 -25.51
CA ARG A 418 -26.79 -15.16 -25.21
C ARG A 418 -27.34 -15.79 -23.92
N GLY A 419 -27.59 -14.97 -22.90
CA GLY A 419 -28.06 -15.43 -21.60
C GLY A 419 -29.47 -16.05 -21.64
N GLY A 420 -30.41 -15.53 -22.43
CA GLY A 420 -31.81 -15.98 -22.41
C GLY A 420 -32.14 -17.29 -23.12
N ARG A 421 -31.20 -18.25 -23.13
CA ARG A 421 -31.40 -19.62 -23.64
C ARG A 421 -31.90 -20.61 -22.58
N GLY A 422 -32.00 -20.20 -21.32
CA GLY A 422 -32.45 -21.04 -20.20
C GLY A 422 -33.48 -20.37 -19.29
N SER A 423 -33.53 -20.80 -18.03
CA SER A 423 -34.36 -20.16 -16.99
C SER A 423 -33.90 -18.72 -16.70
N PHE A 424 -34.74 -17.93 -16.01
CA PHE A 424 -34.36 -16.59 -15.53
C PHE A 424 -33.02 -16.63 -14.77
N ARG A 425 -32.88 -17.58 -13.85
CA ARG A 425 -31.64 -17.82 -13.09
C ARG A 425 -30.44 -18.07 -13.99
N THR A 426 -30.56 -19.00 -14.94
CA THR A 426 -29.47 -19.37 -15.86
C THR A 426 -29.04 -18.16 -16.69
N ALA A 427 -30.00 -17.39 -17.19
CA ALA A 427 -29.74 -16.22 -18.01
C ALA A 427 -29.05 -15.10 -17.22
N TYR A 428 -29.54 -14.84 -16.01
CA TYR A 428 -29.01 -13.78 -15.16
C TYR A 428 -27.62 -14.11 -14.62
N THR A 429 -27.41 -15.34 -14.12
CA THR A 429 -26.09 -15.78 -13.62
C THR A 429 -25.03 -15.82 -14.71
N ALA A 430 -25.41 -16.07 -15.97
CA ALA A 430 -24.50 -15.94 -17.11
C ALA A 430 -24.01 -14.49 -17.35
N TRP A 431 -24.75 -13.47 -16.89
CA TRP A 431 -24.29 -12.08 -16.95
C TRP A 431 -23.24 -11.74 -15.88
N LEU A 432 -23.20 -12.53 -14.82
CA LEU A 432 -22.26 -12.45 -13.70
C LEU A 432 -21.07 -13.42 -13.87
N SER A 433 -20.97 -14.10 -15.01
CA SER A 433 -19.91 -15.06 -15.31
C SER A 433 -18.92 -14.50 -16.34
N TYR A 434 -17.63 -14.70 -16.12
CA TYR A 434 -16.56 -14.14 -16.96
C TYR A 434 -15.92 -15.18 -17.90
N PHE A 435 -15.72 -16.41 -17.41
CA PHE A 435 -15.39 -17.56 -18.23
C PHE A 435 -16.60 -18.49 -18.34
N THR A 436 -16.89 -18.92 -19.56
CA THR A 436 -17.89 -19.97 -19.79
C THR A 436 -17.34 -21.32 -19.35
N ARG A 437 -18.23 -22.29 -19.08
CA ARG A 437 -17.81 -23.65 -18.67
C ARG A 437 -16.77 -24.25 -19.62
N GLY A 438 -17.01 -24.17 -20.93
CA GLY A 438 -16.08 -24.72 -21.94
C GLY A 438 -14.75 -23.97 -22.03
N GLU A 439 -14.72 -22.67 -21.73
CA GLU A 439 -13.45 -21.92 -21.64
C GLU A 439 -12.66 -22.31 -20.38
N ARG A 440 -13.34 -22.59 -19.26
CA ARG A 440 -12.69 -23.05 -18.03
C ARG A 440 -12.11 -24.46 -18.16
N GLU A 441 -12.85 -25.37 -18.79
CA GLU A 441 -12.37 -26.73 -19.10
C GLU A 441 -11.08 -26.74 -19.94
N GLN A 442 -10.89 -25.74 -20.82
CA GLN A 442 -9.66 -25.54 -21.58
C GLN A 442 -8.56 -24.81 -20.81
N LEU A 443 -8.96 -23.87 -19.94
CA LEU A 443 -8.05 -23.07 -19.11
C LEU A 443 -7.34 -23.90 -18.04
N TYR A 444 -7.97 -24.93 -17.50
CA TYR A 444 -7.40 -25.72 -16.42
C TYR A 444 -6.39 -26.74 -16.92
N ALA A 445 -5.26 -26.85 -16.21
CA ALA A 445 -4.33 -27.95 -16.41
C ALA A 445 -4.98 -29.28 -15.99
N ALA A 446 -4.52 -30.40 -16.57
CA ALA A 446 -5.14 -31.73 -16.40
C ALA A 446 -5.36 -32.14 -14.92
N GLY A 447 -4.43 -31.76 -14.03
CA GLY A 447 -4.54 -32.05 -12.59
C GLY A 447 -5.69 -31.34 -11.89
N LEU A 448 -6.04 -30.12 -12.30
CA LEU A 448 -7.17 -29.36 -11.74
C LEU A 448 -8.51 -29.81 -12.35
N SER A 449 -8.52 -30.11 -13.65
CA SER A 449 -9.72 -30.62 -14.34
C SER A 449 -10.23 -31.95 -13.76
N GLY A 450 -9.32 -32.85 -13.38
CA GLY A 450 -9.68 -34.13 -12.75
C GLY A 450 -10.32 -34.01 -11.36
N ALA A 451 -10.05 -32.91 -10.64
CA ALA A 451 -10.58 -32.67 -9.30
C ALA A 451 -11.97 -32.00 -9.29
N LEU A 452 -12.42 -31.47 -10.43
CA LEU A 452 -13.68 -30.75 -10.60
C LEU A 452 -14.84 -31.68 -11.04
N ALA A 453 -15.02 -32.80 -10.37
CA ALA A 453 -16.14 -33.71 -10.59
C ALA A 453 -17.34 -33.33 -9.69
N GLY A 454 -18.16 -32.35 -10.09
CA GLY A 454 -19.33 -31.94 -9.32
C GLY A 454 -20.27 -30.98 -10.08
N PRO A 455 -21.49 -30.73 -9.56
CA PRO A 455 -22.34 -29.68 -10.09
C PRO A 455 -21.61 -28.33 -9.99
N GLY A 456 -21.62 -27.54 -11.07
CA GLY A 456 -20.86 -26.28 -11.15
C GLY A 456 -21.22 -25.26 -10.06
N ASN A 457 -20.46 -24.17 -9.99
CA ASN A 457 -20.65 -23.12 -8.98
C ASN A 457 -22.01 -22.42 -9.12
N ILE A 458 -22.98 -22.93 -8.36
CA ILE A 458 -24.35 -22.40 -8.30
C ILE A 458 -24.42 -21.47 -7.08
N LEU A 459 -24.51 -20.16 -7.35
CA LEU A 459 -24.71 -19.14 -6.31
C LEU A 459 -26.02 -19.39 -5.52
N PRO A 460 -26.00 -19.39 -4.18
CA PRO A 460 -27.16 -19.65 -3.34
C PRO A 460 -28.23 -18.55 -3.42
N GLY A 461 -29.45 -18.90 -3.01
CA GLY A 461 -30.58 -17.98 -2.95
C GLY A 461 -31.61 -18.17 -4.07
N ARG A 462 -32.82 -17.67 -3.82
CA ARG A 462 -33.92 -17.69 -4.79
C ARG A 462 -33.64 -16.67 -5.90
N LEU A 463 -33.89 -17.05 -7.15
CA LEU A 463 -33.78 -16.17 -8.32
C LEU A 463 -34.77 -16.62 -9.41
N ALA A 464 -36.06 -16.50 -9.12
CA ALA A 464 -37.14 -16.92 -10.01
C ALA A 464 -37.63 -15.79 -10.91
N GLY A 465 -37.52 -14.53 -10.47
CA GLY A 465 -37.92 -13.37 -11.26
C GLY A 465 -37.18 -12.07 -10.90
N PRO A 466 -37.58 -10.95 -11.52
CA PRO A 466 -36.88 -9.67 -11.39
C PRO A 466 -36.75 -9.14 -9.95
N ASP A 467 -37.77 -9.34 -9.12
CA ASP A 467 -37.77 -8.82 -7.75
C ASP A 467 -36.89 -9.63 -6.79
N ASP A 468 -36.51 -10.86 -7.16
CA ASP A 468 -35.59 -11.69 -6.37
C ASP A 468 -34.13 -11.21 -6.48
N ILE A 469 -33.79 -10.41 -7.50
CA ILE A 469 -32.42 -9.97 -7.79
C ILE A 469 -31.81 -9.19 -6.64
N PHE A 470 -32.61 -8.34 -5.99
CA PHE A 470 -32.10 -7.49 -4.91
C PHE A 470 -31.51 -8.33 -3.78
N ALA A 471 -32.28 -9.29 -3.25
CA ALA A 471 -31.81 -10.20 -2.22
C ALA A 471 -30.65 -11.09 -2.72
N PHE A 472 -30.71 -11.51 -3.98
CA PHE A 472 -29.68 -12.36 -4.58
C PHE A 472 -28.33 -11.63 -4.72
N GLU A 473 -28.31 -10.38 -5.19
CA GLU A 473 -27.09 -9.59 -5.32
C GLU A 473 -26.54 -9.14 -3.97
N LEU A 474 -27.40 -8.75 -3.00
CA LEU A 474 -26.94 -8.42 -1.65
C LEU A 474 -26.15 -9.58 -1.03
N ARG A 475 -26.63 -10.82 -1.22
CA ARG A 475 -25.95 -12.01 -0.69
C ARG A 475 -24.69 -12.38 -1.48
N ASN A 476 -24.76 -12.40 -2.81
CA ASN A 476 -23.73 -13.05 -3.62
C ASN A 476 -22.72 -12.07 -4.22
N TYR A 477 -23.15 -10.86 -4.57
CA TYR A 477 -22.30 -9.86 -5.26
C TYR A 477 -21.77 -8.82 -4.28
N LEU A 478 -22.66 -8.18 -3.51
CA LEU A 478 -22.27 -7.09 -2.61
C LEU A 478 -21.28 -7.54 -1.53
N SER A 479 -21.57 -8.64 -0.82
CA SER A 479 -20.77 -9.10 0.32
C SER A 479 -19.34 -9.48 -0.07
N ASP A 480 -19.18 -10.36 -1.06
CA ASP A 480 -17.89 -11.01 -1.34
C ASP A 480 -17.13 -10.39 -2.53
N ASP A 481 -17.76 -9.49 -3.29
CA ASP A 481 -17.09 -8.67 -4.30
C ASP A 481 -16.86 -7.25 -3.76
N LEU A 482 -17.89 -6.40 -3.75
CA LEU A 482 -17.74 -4.96 -3.49
C LEU A 482 -17.31 -4.62 -2.06
N LEU A 483 -17.92 -5.25 -1.04
CA LEU A 483 -17.59 -5.01 0.35
C LEU A 483 -16.26 -5.63 0.74
N CYS A 484 -15.96 -6.83 0.22
CA CYS A 484 -14.64 -7.44 0.33
C CYS A 484 -13.58 -6.49 -0.25
N LEU A 485 -13.74 -6.05 -1.49
CA LEU A 485 -12.85 -5.11 -2.17
C LEU A 485 -12.63 -3.84 -1.35
N ALA A 486 -13.71 -3.20 -0.93
CA ALA A 486 -13.66 -1.95 -0.18
C ALA A 486 -12.90 -2.13 1.14
N ASP A 487 -13.21 -3.18 1.90
CA ASP A 487 -12.55 -3.49 3.16
C ASP A 487 -11.06 -3.85 2.96
N ARG A 488 -10.72 -4.73 2.01
CA ARG A 488 -9.33 -5.12 1.72
C ARG A 488 -8.48 -3.93 1.26
N ALA A 489 -8.96 -3.17 0.29
CA ALA A 489 -8.22 -2.06 -0.31
C ALA A 489 -8.04 -0.89 0.67
N SER A 490 -9.07 -0.56 1.46
CA SER A 490 -8.98 0.52 2.45
C SER A 490 -8.12 0.14 3.66
N MET A 491 -8.26 -1.08 4.17
CA MET A 491 -7.50 -1.52 5.34
C MET A 491 -6.04 -1.83 5.00
N ALA A 492 -5.68 -2.08 3.73
CA ALA A 492 -4.29 -2.07 3.28
C ALA A 492 -3.59 -0.70 3.50
N ASN A 493 -4.38 0.37 3.67
CA ASN A 493 -3.93 1.71 4.01
C ASN A 493 -4.37 2.15 5.42
N SER A 494 -4.81 1.23 6.29
CA SER A 494 -5.31 1.55 7.64
C SER A 494 -6.40 2.63 7.66
N LEU A 495 -7.31 2.62 6.66
CA LEU A 495 -8.43 3.56 6.54
C LEU A 495 -9.75 2.82 6.73
N GLU A 496 -10.60 3.27 7.66
CA GLU A 496 -11.94 2.73 7.85
C GLU A 496 -12.91 3.30 6.81
N LEU A 497 -13.50 2.43 5.98
CA LEU A 497 -14.63 2.81 5.12
C LEU A 497 -15.99 2.49 5.75
N ARG A 498 -16.90 3.46 5.66
CA ARG A 498 -18.30 3.41 6.13
C ARG A 498 -19.28 3.47 4.95
N VAL A 499 -20.37 2.73 5.04
CA VAL A 499 -21.31 2.42 3.93
C VAL A 499 -22.75 2.84 4.29
N PRO A 500 -23.10 4.14 4.23
CA PRO A 500 -24.41 4.65 4.67
C PRO A 500 -25.61 4.16 3.85
N PHE A 501 -25.39 3.64 2.65
CA PHE A 501 -26.46 3.03 1.87
C PHE A 501 -26.83 1.62 2.36
N LEU A 502 -26.03 1.02 3.23
CA LEU A 502 -26.24 -0.32 3.78
C LEU A 502 -26.78 -0.27 5.21
N ASP A 503 -27.80 0.57 5.44
CA ASP A 503 -28.59 0.53 6.66
C ASP A 503 -29.62 -0.60 6.59
N VAL A 504 -29.74 -1.38 7.67
CA VAL A 504 -30.68 -2.51 7.75
C VAL A 504 -32.13 -2.08 7.50
N ARG A 505 -32.54 -0.93 8.06
CA ARG A 505 -33.90 -0.40 7.90
C ARG A 505 -34.15 0.03 6.45
N LEU A 506 -33.14 0.62 5.80
CA LEU A 506 -33.22 0.98 4.38
C LEU A 506 -33.29 -0.28 3.50
N ALA A 507 -32.51 -1.31 3.80
CA ALA A 507 -32.57 -2.56 3.05
C ALA A 507 -33.93 -3.24 3.19
N GLU A 508 -34.49 -3.30 4.40
CA GLU A 508 -35.83 -3.84 4.67
C GLU A 508 -36.91 -3.05 3.92
N LEU A 509 -36.81 -1.71 3.90
CA LEU A 509 -37.68 -0.85 3.10
C LEU A 509 -37.56 -1.19 1.60
N MET A 510 -36.34 -1.24 1.08
CA MET A 510 -36.06 -1.45 -0.35
C MET A 510 -36.28 -2.89 -0.82
N ALA A 511 -36.42 -3.85 0.09
CA ALA A 511 -36.86 -5.21 -0.21
C ALA A 511 -38.35 -5.24 -0.62
N GLY A 512 -39.15 -4.30 -0.11
CA GLY A 512 -40.55 -4.13 -0.50
C GLY A 512 -40.74 -3.43 -1.86
N ALA A 513 -39.71 -2.76 -2.39
CA ALA A 513 -39.81 -1.99 -3.64
C ALA A 513 -39.60 -2.89 -4.87
N PRO A 514 -40.58 -3.04 -5.78
CA PRO A 514 -40.39 -3.82 -7.00
C PRO A 514 -39.30 -3.25 -7.90
N LEU A 515 -38.60 -4.10 -8.65
CA LEU A 515 -37.56 -3.68 -9.59
C LEU A 515 -38.11 -2.70 -10.63
N ALA A 516 -39.38 -2.85 -11.01
CA ALA A 516 -40.07 -1.95 -11.93
C ALA A 516 -40.19 -0.51 -11.40
N LEU A 517 -40.30 -0.33 -10.08
CA LEU A 517 -40.32 0.98 -9.42
C LEU A 517 -38.89 1.55 -9.32
N LYS A 518 -37.91 0.73 -8.93
CA LYS A 518 -36.48 1.11 -8.89
C LYS A 518 -35.96 1.59 -10.25
N THR A 519 -36.53 1.06 -11.33
CA THR A 519 -36.13 1.32 -12.73
C THR A 519 -37.21 2.02 -13.58
N ARG A 520 -38.13 2.77 -12.97
CA ARG A 520 -39.32 3.34 -13.63
C ARG A 520 -38.97 4.15 -14.89
N SER A 521 -39.77 3.99 -15.94
CA SER A 521 -39.56 4.62 -17.27
C SER A 521 -38.16 4.37 -17.85
N PHE A 522 -37.62 3.18 -17.61
CA PHE A 522 -36.27 2.77 -18.03
C PHE A 522 -35.12 3.62 -17.43
N ASN A 523 -35.41 4.40 -16.39
CA ASN A 523 -34.41 5.18 -15.68
C ASN A 523 -33.87 4.38 -14.49
N LEU A 524 -32.57 4.13 -14.48
CA LEU A 524 -31.87 3.56 -13.32
C LEU A 524 -31.90 4.52 -12.13
N LYS A 525 -31.94 3.97 -10.91
CA LYS A 525 -31.99 4.75 -9.66
C LYS A 525 -33.14 5.76 -9.63
N TYR A 526 -34.31 5.39 -10.15
CA TYR A 526 -35.42 6.32 -10.34
C TYR A 526 -35.79 7.06 -9.05
N LEU A 527 -36.01 6.33 -7.95
CA LEU A 527 -36.39 6.91 -6.65
C LEU A 527 -35.32 7.86 -6.11
N LEU A 528 -34.04 7.45 -6.14
CA LEU A 528 -32.93 8.29 -5.65
C LEU A 528 -32.75 9.54 -6.51
N LYS A 529 -32.83 9.42 -7.85
CA LYS A 529 -32.78 10.57 -8.76
C LYS A 529 -33.92 11.55 -8.51
N LYS A 530 -35.13 11.04 -8.31
CA LYS A 530 -36.31 11.85 -8.02
C LYS A 530 -36.15 12.60 -6.68
N LEU A 531 -35.67 11.92 -5.65
CA LEU A 531 -35.40 12.50 -4.33
C LEU A 531 -34.31 13.58 -4.38
N MET A 532 -33.26 13.36 -5.17
CA MET A 532 -32.11 14.25 -5.26
C MET A 532 -32.26 15.37 -6.29
N ALA A 533 -33.27 15.32 -7.16
CA ALA A 533 -33.50 16.32 -8.20
C ALA A 533 -33.52 17.79 -7.69
N PRO A 534 -34.16 18.12 -6.55
CA PRO A 534 -34.13 19.49 -6.03
C PRO A 534 -32.84 19.84 -5.25
N ARG A 535 -31.90 18.91 -5.09
CA ARG A 535 -30.76 18.99 -4.15
C ARG A 535 -29.39 18.94 -4.81
N LEU A 536 -29.32 18.39 -6.02
CA LEU A 536 -28.09 18.18 -6.78
C LEU A 536 -28.13 18.94 -8.11
N PRO A 537 -26.97 19.36 -8.63
CA PRO A 537 -26.91 20.04 -9.92
C PRO A 537 -27.29 19.10 -11.08
N GLU A 538 -27.98 19.66 -12.09
CA GLU A 538 -28.52 18.90 -13.25
C GLU A 538 -27.52 17.95 -13.94
N PRO A 539 -26.23 18.31 -14.13
CA PRO A 539 -25.25 17.40 -14.72
C PRO A 539 -25.08 16.07 -13.96
N VAL A 540 -25.27 16.06 -12.65
CA VAL A 540 -25.16 14.84 -11.81
C VAL A 540 -26.41 13.97 -11.99
N LEU A 541 -27.60 14.59 -12.11
CA LEU A 541 -28.88 13.91 -12.30
C LEU A 541 -28.96 13.21 -13.67
N ARG A 542 -28.47 13.90 -14.71
CA ARG A 542 -28.38 13.39 -16.09
C ARG A 542 -27.14 12.53 -16.34
N GLY A 543 -26.19 12.53 -15.41
CA GLY A 543 -24.97 11.72 -15.48
C GLY A 543 -25.29 10.25 -15.72
N LEU A 544 -24.58 9.66 -16.68
CA LEU A 544 -24.61 8.21 -16.87
C LEU A 544 -23.74 7.55 -15.80
N LYS A 545 -24.16 6.38 -15.29
CA LYS A 545 -23.34 5.60 -14.36
C LYS A 545 -21.99 5.29 -15.00
N GLN A 546 -20.93 5.78 -14.38
CA GLN A 546 -19.57 5.31 -14.55
C GLN A 546 -19.19 4.60 -13.25
N GLY A 547 -18.58 3.42 -13.36
CA GLY A 547 -18.00 2.75 -12.21
C GLY A 547 -16.55 3.22 -12.05
N PHE A 548 -15.93 2.86 -10.92
CA PHE A 548 -14.47 2.95 -10.71
C PHE A 548 -13.72 1.99 -11.65
N GLN A 549 -13.85 2.20 -12.96
CA GLN A 549 -13.26 1.37 -13.99
C GLN A 549 -11.87 1.87 -14.33
N VAL A 550 -10.99 0.92 -14.66
CA VAL A 550 -9.66 1.19 -15.20
C VAL A 550 -9.58 0.80 -16.68
N PRO A 551 -8.71 1.43 -17.47
CA PRO A 551 -8.48 1.10 -18.89
C PRO A 551 -7.67 -0.20 -19.06
N LEU A 552 -8.08 -1.29 -18.38
CA LEU A 552 -7.34 -2.55 -18.28
C LEU A 552 -7.02 -3.16 -19.66
N ALA A 553 -7.97 -3.10 -20.59
CA ALA A 553 -7.78 -3.57 -21.96
C ALA A 553 -6.70 -2.80 -22.73
N ARG A 554 -6.47 -1.52 -22.42
CA ARG A 554 -5.37 -0.75 -23.03
C ARG A 554 -4.07 -1.09 -22.31
N TRP A 555 -4.08 -1.09 -20.98
CA TRP A 555 -2.90 -1.44 -20.18
C TRP A 555 -2.32 -2.79 -20.58
N TYR A 556 -3.16 -3.83 -20.70
CA TYR A 556 -2.67 -5.19 -20.99
C TYR A 556 -2.21 -5.38 -22.44
N ARG A 557 -2.69 -4.57 -23.39
CA ARG A 557 -2.22 -4.59 -24.78
C ARG A 557 -0.97 -3.75 -25.01
N GLU A 558 -0.79 -2.70 -24.21
CA GLU A 558 0.26 -1.70 -24.39
C GLU A 558 1.15 -1.64 -23.15
N ASP A 559 0.83 -0.76 -22.19
CA ASP A 559 1.73 -0.34 -21.09
C ASP A 559 2.26 -1.50 -20.22
N MET A 560 1.49 -2.59 -20.09
CA MET A 560 1.78 -3.77 -19.26
C MET A 560 1.98 -5.05 -20.06
N ARG A 561 2.03 -4.98 -21.40
CA ARG A 561 2.07 -6.16 -22.27
C ARG A 561 3.16 -7.17 -21.88
N ASP A 562 4.39 -6.67 -21.71
CA ASP A 562 5.53 -7.52 -21.36
C ASP A 562 5.37 -8.16 -19.98
N PHE A 563 4.83 -7.42 -19.01
CA PHE A 563 4.55 -7.92 -17.66
C PHE A 563 3.50 -9.05 -17.68
N VAL A 564 2.41 -8.86 -18.40
CA VAL A 564 1.36 -9.88 -18.52
C VAL A 564 1.90 -11.15 -19.19
N ARG A 565 2.73 -11.00 -20.25
CA ARG A 565 3.39 -12.12 -20.92
C ARG A 565 4.40 -12.85 -20.04
N GLU A 566 5.09 -12.13 -19.17
CA GLU A 566 6.03 -12.73 -18.21
C GLU A 566 5.29 -13.58 -17.18
N VAL A 567 4.26 -13.02 -16.54
CA VAL A 567 3.44 -13.69 -15.51
C VAL A 567 2.73 -14.92 -16.07
N LEU A 568 2.21 -14.83 -17.29
CA LEU A 568 1.50 -15.93 -17.97
C LEU A 568 2.41 -16.72 -18.93
N SER A 569 3.72 -16.66 -18.74
CA SER A 569 4.66 -17.40 -19.58
C SER A 569 4.49 -18.92 -19.42
N PRO A 570 4.76 -19.74 -20.45
CA PRO A 570 4.66 -21.19 -20.33
C PRO A 570 5.50 -21.77 -19.19
N ALA A 571 6.65 -21.16 -18.90
CA ALA A 571 7.51 -21.55 -17.77
C ALA A 571 6.84 -21.26 -16.42
N ALA A 572 6.20 -20.09 -16.25
CA ALA A 572 5.49 -19.72 -15.03
C ALA A 572 4.26 -20.63 -14.80
N LEU A 573 3.43 -20.81 -15.83
CA LEU A 573 2.21 -21.63 -15.73
C LEU A 573 2.50 -23.12 -15.52
N LYS A 574 3.57 -23.65 -16.14
CA LYS A 574 4.02 -25.01 -15.89
C LYS A 574 4.55 -25.20 -14.46
N LYS A 575 5.17 -24.16 -13.90
CA LYS A 575 5.64 -24.16 -12.51
C LYS A 575 4.48 -24.12 -11.50
N SER A 576 3.44 -23.34 -11.78
CA SER A 576 2.24 -23.29 -10.92
C SER A 576 1.39 -24.55 -11.03
N GLY A 577 1.31 -25.13 -12.24
CA GLY A 577 0.62 -26.40 -12.51
C GLY A 577 -0.91 -26.29 -12.51
N CYS A 578 -1.47 -25.08 -12.41
CA CYS A 578 -2.91 -24.86 -12.29
C CYS A 578 -3.59 -24.54 -13.63
N LEU A 579 -2.91 -23.76 -14.49
CA LEU A 579 -3.45 -23.25 -15.75
C LEU A 579 -2.75 -23.89 -16.95
N ASN A 580 -3.51 -24.06 -18.04
CA ASN A 580 -3.03 -24.56 -19.32
C ASN A 580 -2.28 -23.44 -20.07
N ALA A 581 -0.98 -23.64 -20.27
CA ALA A 581 -0.11 -22.67 -20.91
C ALA A 581 -0.48 -22.35 -22.36
N ASP A 582 -0.90 -23.35 -23.13
CA ASP A 582 -1.24 -23.17 -24.55
C ASP A 582 -2.49 -22.30 -24.69
N TYR A 583 -3.54 -22.64 -23.94
CA TYR A 583 -4.79 -21.88 -23.95
C TYR A 583 -4.62 -20.47 -23.39
N ALA A 584 -3.80 -20.27 -22.34
CA ALA A 584 -3.47 -18.93 -21.85
C ALA A 584 -2.75 -18.09 -22.91
N GLY A 585 -1.84 -18.71 -23.69
CA GLY A 585 -1.19 -18.09 -24.84
C GLY A 585 -2.18 -17.65 -25.92
N GLU A 586 -3.17 -18.49 -26.25
CA GLU A 586 -4.24 -18.14 -27.19
C GLU A 586 -5.06 -16.93 -26.72
N LEU A 587 -5.44 -16.88 -25.44
CA LEU A 587 -6.17 -15.74 -24.87
C LEU A 587 -5.36 -14.43 -24.95
N LEU A 588 -4.05 -14.51 -24.72
CA LEU A 588 -3.15 -13.36 -24.85
C LEU A 588 -3.09 -12.86 -26.29
N ASP A 589 -2.86 -13.76 -27.24
CA ASP A 589 -2.73 -13.39 -28.65
C ASP A 589 -4.05 -12.83 -29.22
N GLU A 590 -5.20 -13.40 -28.85
CA GLU A 590 -6.51 -12.87 -29.24
C GLU A 590 -6.80 -11.48 -28.67
N HIS A 591 -6.34 -11.22 -27.44
CA HIS A 591 -6.49 -9.92 -26.80
C HIS A 591 -5.60 -8.87 -27.45
N GLU A 592 -4.32 -9.18 -27.62
CA GLU A 592 -3.33 -8.28 -28.21
C GLU A 592 -3.64 -7.94 -29.66
N SER A 593 -4.14 -8.92 -30.43
CA SER A 593 -4.56 -8.66 -31.82
C SER A 593 -5.84 -7.82 -31.92
N GLY A 594 -6.51 -7.52 -30.80
CA GLY A 594 -7.79 -6.81 -30.76
C GLY A 594 -8.97 -7.63 -31.28
N ARG A 595 -8.82 -8.95 -31.49
CA ARG A 595 -9.89 -9.83 -31.99
C ARG A 595 -11.00 -9.97 -30.94
N ARG A 596 -10.62 -10.06 -29.66
CA ARG A 596 -11.54 -10.12 -28.51
C ARG A 596 -11.02 -9.25 -27.37
N ASN A 597 -11.92 -8.60 -26.64
CA ASN A 597 -11.56 -7.96 -25.38
C ASN A 597 -11.63 -9.01 -24.26
N LEU A 598 -10.46 -9.45 -23.79
CA LEU A 598 -10.29 -10.47 -22.75
C LEU A 598 -9.62 -9.90 -21.49
N ALA A 599 -9.72 -8.59 -21.27
CA ALA A 599 -9.02 -7.92 -20.19
C ALA A 599 -9.37 -8.49 -18.80
N ASP A 600 -10.65 -8.72 -18.53
CA ASP A 600 -11.10 -9.30 -17.25
C ASP A 600 -10.58 -10.74 -17.08
N GLN A 601 -10.62 -11.54 -18.15
CA GLN A 601 -10.14 -12.93 -18.15
C GLN A 601 -8.63 -13.01 -17.91
N LEU A 602 -7.86 -12.18 -18.62
CA LEU A 602 -6.41 -12.11 -18.46
C LEU A 602 -6.04 -11.57 -17.08
N HIS A 603 -6.78 -10.58 -16.57
CA HIS A 603 -6.56 -10.07 -15.23
C HIS A 603 -6.83 -11.13 -14.15
N ALA A 604 -7.87 -11.96 -14.33
CA ALA A 604 -8.09 -13.11 -13.46
C ALA A 604 -6.91 -14.09 -13.49
N ALA A 605 -6.41 -14.44 -14.67
CA ALA A 605 -5.24 -15.33 -14.78
C ALA A 605 -3.99 -14.70 -14.14
N VAL A 606 -3.70 -13.42 -14.40
CA VAL A 606 -2.55 -12.70 -13.85
C VAL A 606 -2.62 -12.64 -12.32
N THR A 607 -3.75 -12.20 -11.75
CA THR A 607 -3.88 -12.07 -10.30
C THR A 607 -3.82 -13.41 -9.59
N PHE A 608 -4.38 -14.47 -10.21
CA PHE A 608 -4.26 -15.83 -9.70
C PHE A 608 -2.81 -16.32 -9.64
N GLU A 609 -2.04 -16.13 -10.71
CA GLU A 609 -0.63 -16.53 -10.77
C GLU A 609 0.26 -15.70 -9.83
N LEU A 610 0.02 -14.38 -9.72
CA LEU A 610 0.71 -13.53 -8.75
C LEU A 610 0.42 -13.97 -7.31
N TRP A 611 -0.84 -14.28 -7.00
CA TRP A 611 -1.22 -14.80 -5.68
C TRP A 611 -0.58 -16.17 -5.39
N LEU A 612 -0.57 -17.09 -6.36
CA LEU A 612 0.11 -18.39 -6.20
C LEU A 612 1.61 -18.23 -5.96
N ALA A 613 2.27 -17.35 -6.73
CA ALA A 613 3.68 -17.05 -6.58
C ALA A 613 4.00 -16.45 -5.21
N ALA A 614 3.14 -15.55 -4.72
CA ALA A 614 3.23 -14.98 -3.38
C ALA A 614 3.07 -16.05 -2.29
N ARG A 615 2.03 -16.89 -2.38
CA ARG A 615 1.76 -17.98 -1.44
C ARG A 615 2.92 -18.97 -1.36
N ALA A 616 3.52 -19.34 -2.50
CA ALA A 616 4.66 -20.27 -2.53
C ALA A 616 5.88 -19.73 -1.76
N LYS A 617 6.10 -18.41 -1.79
CA LYS A 617 7.12 -17.75 -0.94
C LYS A 617 6.76 -17.86 0.55
N THR A 618 5.47 -17.83 0.89
CA THR A 618 4.97 -17.92 2.26
C THR A 618 5.03 -19.33 2.86
N ALA A 619 4.60 -20.35 2.10
CA ALA A 619 4.56 -21.75 2.53
C ALA A 619 5.97 -22.37 2.68
N GLY A 620 6.99 -21.79 2.04
CA GLY A 620 8.41 -22.15 2.23
C GLY A 620 9.04 -21.63 3.52
N GLY A 621 8.26 -21.05 4.45
CA GLY A 621 8.74 -20.50 5.72
C GLY A 621 8.83 -18.96 5.75
N GLY A 622 7.97 -18.24 5.05
CA GLY A 622 8.05 -16.78 5.00
C GLY A 622 6.73 -16.04 4.90
N PHE A 623 6.02 -15.87 6.02
CA PHE A 623 5.26 -14.63 6.18
C PHE A 623 6.27 -13.49 6.26
N ASP A 624 6.53 -12.87 5.12
CA ASP A 624 7.35 -11.67 4.94
C ASP A 624 6.38 -10.47 4.90
N PRO A 625 6.16 -9.76 6.02
CA PRO A 625 5.32 -8.56 6.08
C PRO A 625 5.97 -7.35 5.38
N GLY A 626 6.93 -7.57 4.48
CA GLY A 626 7.87 -6.56 4.00
C GLY A 626 9.20 -6.55 4.78
N ILE A 627 9.49 -7.59 5.56
CA ILE A 627 10.77 -7.91 6.19
C ILE A 627 11.07 -9.41 5.91
N GLY A 628 12.05 -9.66 5.03
CA GLY A 628 12.43 -10.99 4.52
C GLY A 628 12.60 -12.05 5.60
N ALA A 629 11.92 -13.18 5.43
CA ALA A 629 12.21 -14.43 6.14
C ALA A 629 13.10 -15.31 5.26
N ARG A 630 14.40 -15.03 5.36
CA ARG A 630 15.59 -15.86 5.09
C ARG A 630 15.40 -17.09 4.19
N ALA A 631 15.65 -16.89 2.88
CA ALA A 631 16.38 -17.90 2.12
C ALA A 631 17.72 -18.21 2.84
N GLY A 632 18.34 -19.35 2.56
CA GLY A 632 19.58 -19.74 3.26
C GLY A 632 20.66 -18.66 3.20
N ALA A 633 21.46 -18.52 4.26
CA ALA A 633 22.48 -17.48 4.36
C ALA A 633 23.41 -17.44 3.14
N LEU A 634 23.36 -16.35 2.37
CA LEU A 634 24.31 -16.08 1.28
C LEU A 634 25.72 -15.82 1.81
N THR A 635 26.71 -16.25 1.03
CA THR A 635 28.09 -15.77 1.12
C THR A 635 28.28 -14.64 0.12
N VAL A 636 28.42 -13.41 0.62
CA VAL A 636 28.48 -12.18 -0.19
C VAL A 636 29.87 -11.57 -0.10
N ALA A 637 30.47 -11.29 -1.25
CA ALA A 637 31.71 -10.51 -1.32
C ALA A 637 31.39 -9.06 -1.70
N VAL A 638 31.56 -8.15 -0.75
CA VAL A 638 31.37 -6.71 -0.90
C VAL A 638 32.68 -6.09 -1.38
N ALA A 639 32.70 -5.57 -2.60
CA ALA A 639 33.87 -4.98 -3.23
C ALA A 639 33.73 -3.45 -3.32
N THR A 640 34.54 -2.74 -2.55
CA THR A 640 34.54 -1.28 -2.45
C THR A 640 35.96 -0.72 -2.58
N ASP A 641 36.11 0.55 -2.88
CA ASP A 641 37.42 1.22 -2.84
C ASP A 641 37.78 1.72 -1.44
N ILE A 642 36.78 2.03 -0.62
CA ILE A 642 36.95 2.68 0.67
C ILE A 642 35.94 2.14 1.70
N ILE A 643 36.37 2.08 2.96
CA ILE A 643 35.53 1.81 4.13
C ILE A 643 35.84 2.85 5.22
N PRO A 644 34.89 3.18 6.12
CA PRO A 644 35.07 4.23 7.13
C PRO A 644 36.31 4.09 8.03
N TYR A 645 36.83 2.88 8.18
CA TYR A 645 38.03 2.60 8.99
C TYR A 645 39.36 2.87 8.29
N ASP A 646 39.36 2.93 6.96
CA ASP A 646 40.58 3.07 6.16
C ASP A 646 40.75 4.50 5.68
N ASP A 647 39.69 5.07 5.10
CA ASP A 647 39.66 6.45 4.64
C ASP A 647 38.20 6.92 4.65
N GLU A 648 37.99 8.24 4.75
CA GLU A 648 36.71 8.81 5.15
C GLU A 648 35.93 9.25 3.91
N GLY A 649 34.83 8.56 3.56
CA GLY A 649 34.08 8.82 2.33
C GLY A 649 32.63 8.30 2.31
N GLY A 650 31.76 9.03 1.60
CA GLY A 650 30.31 8.81 1.61
C GLY A 650 29.84 7.47 0.99
N SER A 651 30.37 7.08 -0.16
CA SER A 651 30.04 5.79 -0.80
C SER A 651 30.55 4.58 0.01
N GLY A 652 31.68 4.74 0.70
CA GLY A 652 32.22 3.72 1.62
C GLY A 652 31.34 3.51 2.86
N ARG A 653 30.69 4.58 3.37
CA ARG A 653 29.69 4.45 4.44
C ARG A 653 28.49 3.61 4.00
N ALA A 654 27.99 3.85 2.78
CA ALA A 654 26.91 3.04 2.23
C ALA A 654 27.32 1.56 2.15
N ALA A 655 28.46 1.26 1.52
CA ALA A 655 28.98 -0.12 1.42
C ALA A 655 29.15 -0.80 2.79
N TRP A 656 29.69 -0.07 3.78
CA TRP A 656 29.93 -0.59 5.12
C TRP A 656 28.65 -0.85 5.89
N GLU A 657 27.69 0.08 5.86
CA GLU A 657 26.39 -0.11 6.52
C GLU A 657 25.61 -1.26 5.87
N THR A 658 25.65 -1.42 4.54
CA THR A 658 25.06 -2.59 3.90
C THR A 658 25.69 -3.88 4.41
N ALA A 659 27.03 -3.97 4.38
CA ALA A 659 27.78 -5.14 4.83
C ALA A 659 27.44 -5.53 6.28
N ARG A 660 27.43 -4.55 7.18
CA ARG A 660 27.11 -4.74 8.60
C ARG A 660 25.69 -5.27 8.81
N ARG A 661 24.71 -4.72 8.08
CA ARG A 661 23.30 -5.13 8.22
C ARG A 661 23.06 -6.50 7.62
N LEU A 662 23.63 -6.79 6.45
CA LEU A 662 23.53 -8.14 5.86
C LEU A 662 24.16 -9.19 6.80
N ALA A 663 25.30 -8.89 7.43
CA ALA A 663 25.87 -9.79 8.44
C ALA A 663 24.94 -9.98 9.65
N ALA A 664 24.33 -8.90 10.16
CA ALA A 664 23.33 -8.98 11.22
C ALA A 664 22.07 -9.76 10.83
N MET A 665 21.73 -9.77 9.53
CA MET A 665 20.64 -10.57 8.95
C MET A 665 21.00 -12.06 8.80
N GLY A 666 22.25 -12.45 9.09
CA GLY A 666 22.70 -13.84 9.12
C GLY A 666 23.52 -14.27 7.91
N HIS A 667 23.87 -13.35 7.01
CA HIS A 667 24.72 -13.63 5.85
C HIS A 667 26.20 -13.69 6.22
N LYS A 668 26.98 -14.44 5.43
CA LYS A 668 28.44 -14.44 5.52
C LYS A 668 28.98 -13.34 4.63
N ILE A 669 29.54 -12.29 5.23
CA ILE A 669 29.99 -11.10 4.51
C ILE A 669 31.50 -11.00 4.52
N ILE A 670 32.07 -10.80 3.34
CA ILE A 670 33.50 -10.56 3.13
C ILE A 670 33.68 -9.21 2.45
N VAL A 671 34.48 -8.33 3.02
CA VAL A 671 34.76 -7.00 2.47
C VAL A 671 36.13 -6.99 1.80
N LEU A 672 36.16 -6.65 0.50
CA LEU A 672 37.37 -6.46 -0.30
C LEU A 672 37.52 -4.97 -0.59
N THR A 673 38.55 -4.33 -0.01
CA THR A 673 38.75 -2.89 -0.08
C THR A 673 40.17 -2.50 -0.46
N LYS A 674 40.37 -1.29 -1.01
CA LYS A 674 41.70 -0.82 -1.39
C LYS A 674 42.61 -0.69 -0.16
N GLY A 675 42.07 -0.28 0.99
CA GLY A 675 42.88 -0.09 2.21
C GLY A 675 43.68 1.21 2.22
N ALA A 676 44.17 1.56 3.41
CA ALA A 676 44.95 2.76 3.68
C ALA A 676 46.29 2.44 4.37
N PRO A 677 47.32 3.30 4.22
CA PRO A 677 48.63 3.09 4.83
C PRO A 677 48.53 2.81 6.34
N GLY A 678 49.33 1.85 6.83
CA GLY A 678 49.35 1.47 8.26
C GLY A 678 48.27 0.46 8.69
N ARG A 679 47.34 0.09 7.81
CA ARG A 679 46.38 -1.01 8.06
C ARG A 679 46.98 -2.38 7.72
N ARG A 680 46.39 -3.45 8.25
CA ARG A 680 46.78 -4.84 7.92
C ARG A 680 46.07 -5.32 6.66
N ASP A 681 46.74 -6.18 5.88
CA ASP A 681 46.20 -6.83 4.67
C ASP A 681 44.93 -7.64 4.97
N PHE A 682 44.81 -8.21 6.18
CA PHE A 682 43.61 -8.88 6.69
C PHE A 682 43.34 -8.48 8.13
N GLU A 683 42.08 -8.16 8.44
CA GLU A 683 41.61 -7.77 9.75
C GLU A 683 40.12 -8.11 9.91
N THR A 684 39.69 -8.41 11.13
CA THR A 684 38.26 -8.46 11.47
C THR A 684 37.86 -7.13 12.12
N VAL A 685 36.91 -6.42 11.50
CA VAL A 685 36.41 -5.12 11.98
C VAL A 685 34.90 -5.23 12.15
N ASP A 686 34.37 -4.90 13.33
CA ASP A 686 32.95 -5.09 13.71
C ASP A 686 32.42 -6.52 13.42
N GLY A 687 33.27 -7.53 13.55
CA GLY A 687 32.92 -8.92 13.24
C GLY A 687 32.89 -9.26 11.74
N LEU A 688 33.22 -8.32 10.85
CA LEU A 688 33.32 -8.53 9.40
C LEU A 688 34.76 -8.81 8.98
N GLU A 689 34.95 -9.72 8.02
CA GLU A 689 36.27 -9.98 7.43
C GLU A 689 36.62 -8.92 6.38
N VAL A 690 37.74 -8.22 6.59
CA VAL A 690 38.22 -7.16 5.70
C VAL A 690 39.56 -7.55 5.10
N HIS A 691 39.62 -7.56 3.77
CA HIS A 691 40.81 -7.84 2.98
C HIS A 691 41.24 -6.60 2.19
N ARG A 692 42.49 -6.19 2.34
CA ARG A 692 43.04 -4.96 1.76
C ARG A 692 44.06 -5.25 0.67
N TYR A 693 43.90 -4.63 -0.49
CA TYR A 693 44.76 -4.90 -1.66
C TYR A 693 45.70 -3.75 -2.07
N TYR A 694 45.60 -2.58 -1.45
CA TYR A 694 46.43 -1.38 -1.64
C TYR A 694 46.57 -0.92 -3.10
N GLY A 695 45.52 -1.12 -3.90
CA GLY A 695 45.55 -0.77 -5.32
C GLY A 695 46.34 -1.75 -6.18
N ASN A 696 46.89 -2.84 -5.63
CA ASN A 696 47.68 -3.84 -6.34
C ASN A 696 46.79 -5.03 -6.79
N PRO A 697 46.62 -5.28 -8.10
CA PRO A 697 45.81 -6.39 -8.62
C PRO A 697 46.29 -7.78 -8.17
N PHE A 698 47.59 -7.97 -7.94
CA PHE A 698 48.14 -9.25 -7.46
C PHE A 698 47.76 -9.52 -6.01
N ARG A 699 47.70 -8.47 -5.18
CA ARG A 699 47.19 -8.58 -3.80
C ARG A 699 45.69 -8.84 -3.78
N PHE A 700 44.93 -8.22 -4.67
CA PHE A 700 43.49 -8.52 -4.81
C PHE A 700 43.27 -9.98 -5.19
N ARG A 701 44.06 -10.49 -6.15
CA ARG A 701 44.03 -11.90 -6.53
C ARG A 701 44.29 -12.83 -5.35
N ALA A 702 45.36 -12.57 -4.58
CA ALA A 702 45.69 -13.36 -3.40
C ALA A 702 44.56 -13.34 -2.35
N ALA A 703 43.92 -12.18 -2.14
CA ALA A 703 42.76 -12.07 -1.26
C ALA A 703 41.57 -12.89 -1.78
N ALA A 704 41.24 -12.79 -3.07
CA ALA A 704 40.16 -13.56 -3.68
C ALA A 704 40.40 -15.08 -3.61
N GLU A 705 41.63 -15.54 -3.88
CA GLU A 705 42.02 -16.95 -3.75
C GLU A 705 41.89 -17.46 -2.31
N MET A 706 42.27 -16.63 -1.32
CA MET A 706 42.08 -16.97 0.09
C MET A 706 40.60 -17.06 0.49
N VAL A 707 39.77 -16.14 0.02
CA VAL A 707 38.31 -16.16 0.27
C VAL A 707 37.69 -17.43 -0.32
N LEU A 708 38.00 -17.76 -1.58
CA LEU A 708 37.51 -18.97 -2.23
C LEU A 708 37.99 -20.25 -1.53
N LYS A 709 39.25 -20.29 -1.08
CA LYS A 709 39.79 -21.42 -0.31
C LYS A 709 39.07 -21.61 1.02
N ARG A 710 38.69 -20.52 1.70
CA ARG A 710 38.06 -20.55 3.02
C ARG A 710 36.57 -20.88 2.99
N TYR A 711 35.84 -20.29 2.06
CA TYR A 711 34.37 -20.41 1.99
C TYR A 711 33.88 -21.42 0.95
N GLY A 712 34.76 -21.90 0.07
CA GLY A 712 34.45 -22.83 -1.01
C GLY A 712 33.74 -22.16 -2.19
N LYS A 713 32.75 -21.31 -1.91
CA LYS A 713 32.03 -20.51 -2.92
C LYS A 713 31.65 -19.13 -2.38
N VAL A 714 31.50 -18.19 -3.31
CA VAL A 714 30.82 -16.90 -3.10
C VAL A 714 29.54 -16.96 -3.93
N ASP A 715 28.40 -16.66 -3.31
CA ASP A 715 27.09 -16.78 -3.95
C ASP A 715 26.76 -15.56 -4.81
N VAL A 716 27.16 -14.36 -4.37
CA VAL A 716 26.91 -13.10 -5.08
C VAL A 716 27.95 -12.03 -4.72
N LEU A 717 28.26 -11.15 -5.68
CA LEU A 717 29.10 -9.97 -5.49
C LEU A 717 28.24 -8.72 -5.28
N GLU A 718 28.61 -7.89 -4.31
CA GLU A 718 28.03 -6.55 -4.11
C GLU A 718 29.11 -5.50 -4.39
N LEU A 719 28.92 -4.68 -5.42
CA LEU A 719 29.98 -3.86 -6.02
C LEU A 719 29.69 -2.35 -5.86
N HIS A 720 30.66 -1.58 -5.36
CA HIS A 720 30.47 -0.14 -5.05
C HIS A 720 31.43 0.83 -5.77
N HIS A 721 32.50 0.35 -6.41
CA HIS A 721 33.44 1.23 -7.12
C HIS A 721 33.94 0.58 -8.41
N PRO A 722 33.97 1.29 -9.57
CA PRO A 722 34.28 0.67 -10.87
C PRO A 722 35.61 -0.09 -10.90
N TYR A 723 36.67 0.45 -10.30
CA TYR A 723 37.99 -0.18 -10.32
C TYR A 723 38.03 -1.48 -9.50
N THR A 724 37.55 -1.44 -8.25
CA THR A 724 37.51 -2.64 -7.40
C THR A 724 36.54 -3.67 -7.97
N ALA A 725 35.41 -3.20 -8.52
CA ALA A 725 34.42 -4.04 -9.18
C ALA A 725 34.99 -4.79 -10.38
N ALA A 726 35.79 -4.14 -11.22
CA ALA A 726 36.47 -4.80 -12.34
C ALA A 726 37.42 -5.92 -11.86
N LEU A 727 38.13 -5.71 -10.74
CA LEU A 727 38.97 -6.76 -10.14
C LEU A 727 38.12 -7.90 -9.56
N ALA A 728 37.02 -7.58 -8.86
CA ALA A 728 36.11 -8.57 -8.30
C ALA A 728 35.50 -9.46 -9.41
N LEU A 729 34.96 -8.85 -10.46
CA LEU A 729 34.39 -9.56 -11.62
C LEU A 729 35.44 -10.45 -12.33
N ARG A 730 36.71 -10.02 -12.37
CA ARG A 730 37.80 -10.79 -12.97
C ARG A 730 38.16 -12.02 -12.15
N TYR A 731 38.25 -11.90 -10.82
CA TYR A 731 38.77 -12.95 -9.95
C TYR A 731 37.69 -13.84 -9.31
N PHE A 732 36.43 -13.40 -9.26
CA PHE A 732 35.26 -14.19 -8.89
C PHE A 732 34.43 -14.54 -10.15
N LYS A 733 35.09 -15.12 -11.15
CA LYS A 733 34.48 -15.42 -12.46
C LYS A 733 33.26 -16.34 -12.30
N GLY A 734 32.12 -15.94 -12.87
CA GLY A 734 30.87 -16.73 -12.84
C GLY A 734 30.04 -16.57 -11.57
N VAL A 735 30.45 -15.68 -10.66
CA VAL A 735 29.62 -15.25 -9.53
C VAL A 735 28.72 -14.09 -10.01
N PRO A 736 27.39 -14.19 -9.83
CA PRO A 736 26.47 -13.08 -10.13
C PRO A 736 26.85 -11.81 -9.38
N ALA A 737 26.61 -10.65 -9.97
CA ALA A 737 27.00 -9.37 -9.36
C ALA A 737 25.87 -8.34 -9.38
N VAL A 738 25.74 -7.64 -8.26
CA VAL A 738 24.88 -6.48 -8.07
C VAL A 738 25.79 -5.25 -7.94
N TYR A 739 25.56 -4.25 -8.79
CA TYR A 739 26.36 -3.02 -8.79
C TYR A 739 25.57 -1.84 -8.24
N ASN A 740 26.05 -1.24 -7.16
CA ASN A 740 25.54 0.01 -6.60
C ASN A 740 26.15 1.19 -7.37
N PHE A 741 25.38 1.78 -8.29
CA PHE A 741 25.79 2.96 -9.03
C PHE A 741 25.65 4.21 -8.17
N HIS A 742 26.80 4.80 -7.85
CA HIS A 742 26.90 5.95 -6.97
C HIS A 742 26.86 7.27 -7.76
N SER A 743 27.77 7.42 -8.70
CA SER A 743 27.88 8.61 -9.55
C SER A 743 28.68 8.26 -10.81
N PRO A 744 28.53 9.04 -11.90
CA PRO A 744 29.29 8.82 -13.13
C PRO A 744 30.78 9.16 -12.95
N TRP A 745 31.63 8.13 -12.91
CA TRP A 745 33.07 8.28 -12.60
C TRP A 745 33.82 9.19 -13.58
N GLY A 746 33.44 9.15 -14.86
CA GLY A 746 34.04 9.99 -15.90
C GLY A 746 33.71 11.48 -15.77
N GLU A 747 32.47 11.81 -15.37
CA GLU A 747 32.01 13.19 -15.20
C GLU A 747 32.67 13.83 -13.97
N GLU A 748 32.77 13.10 -12.87
CA GLU A 748 33.49 13.56 -11.67
C GLU A 748 34.97 13.83 -11.96
N TYR A 749 35.62 12.96 -12.73
CA TYR A 749 37.02 13.15 -13.14
C TYR A 749 37.19 14.37 -14.03
N ALA A 750 36.26 14.61 -14.96
CA ALA A 750 36.31 15.77 -15.85
C ALA A 750 36.18 17.09 -15.09
N ILE A 751 35.22 17.18 -14.15
CA ILE A 751 35.02 18.35 -13.30
C ILE A 751 36.28 18.63 -12.47
N ARG A 752 36.81 17.61 -11.80
CA ARG A 752 38.04 17.74 -11.01
C ARG A 752 39.23 18.18 -11.87
N GLY A 753 39.36 17.63 -13.07
CA GLY A 753 40.43 17.99 -14.00
C GLY A 753 40.37 19.44 -14.44
N ALA A 754 39.16 19.94 -14.73
CA ALA A 754 38.95 21.35 -15.07
C ALA A 754 39.29 22.28 -13.89
N ASP A 755 38.83 21.95 -12.69
CA ASP A 755 39.06 22.76 -11.49
C ASP A 755 40.54 22.86 -11.08
N LEU A 756 41.30 21.78 -11.29
CA LEU A 756 42.74 21.74 -11.00
C LEU A 756 43.60 22.30 -12.14
N GLY A 757 43.00 22.86 -13.20
CA GLY A 757 43.73 23.42 -14.34
C GLY A 757 44.52 22.37 -15.15
N MET A 758 44.09 21.11 -15.13
CA MET A 758 44.74 20.04 -15.89
C MET A 758 44.54 20.26 -17.40
N ASN A 759 45.49 19.78 -18.21
CA ASN A 759 45.41 19.88 -19.67
C ASN A 759 44.09 19.27 -20.22
N PRO A 760 43.27 20.03 -20.98
CA PRO A 760 41.94 19.57 -21.43
C PRO A 760 41.93 18.27 -22.23
N LEU A 761 42.96 18.02 -23.07
CA LEU A 761 43.05 16.78 -23.86
C LEU A 761 43.30 15.57 -22.94
N ARG A 762 44.16 15.73 -21.93
CA ARG A 762 44.43 14.69 -20.93
C ARG A 762 43.20 14.42 -20.06
N VAL A 763 42.45 15.46 -19.70
CA VAL A 763 41.20 15.32 -18.94
C VAL A 763 40.15 14.56 -19.77
N LYS A 764 39.95 14.95 -21.03
CA LYS A 764 39.01 14.29 -21.94
C LYS A 764 39.35 12.83 -22.17
N ALA A 765 40.60 12.51 -22.49
CA ALA A 765 41.05 11.12 -22.67
C ALA A 765 40.87 10.29 -21.38
N GLY A 766 41.21 10.85 -20.23
CA GLY A 766 41.05 10.18 -18.93
C GLY A 766 39.60 9.98 -18.51
N ALA A 767 38.69 10.88 -18.90
CA ALA A 767 37.24 10.73 -18.67
C ALA A 767 36.66 9.62 -19.55
N ILE A 768 37.01 9.59 -20.84
CA ILE A 768 36.57 8.54 -21.78
C ILE A 768 37.01 7.16 -21.29
N ALA A 769 38.27 7.00 -20.87
CA ALA A 769 38.78 5.73 -20.37
C ALA A 769 37.98 5.23 -19.14
N ARG A 770 37.58 6.13 -18.25
CA ARG A 770 36.75 5.80 -17.07
C ARG A 770 35.33 5.41 -17.43
N VAL A 771 34.70 6.13 -18.37
CA VAL A 771 33.36 5.78 -18.87
C VAL A 771 33.37 4.37 -19.49
N LEU A 772 34.40 4.04 -20.28
CA LEU A 772 34.52 2.70 -20.88
C LEU A 772 34.71 1.60 -19.81
N ALA A 773 35.55 1.85 -18.80
CA ALA A 773 35.76 0.92 -17.70
C ALA A 773 34.49 0.71 -16.86
N GLU A 774 33.80 1.80 -16.50
CA GLU A 774 32.53 1.76 -15.76
C GLU A 774 31.45 1.04 -16.55
N ARG A 775 31.33 1.29 -17.86
CA ARG A 775 30.38 0.61 -18.74
C ARG A 775 30.62 -0.90 -18.82
N HIS A 776 31.89 -1.33 -18.82
CA HIS A 776 32.23 -2.74 -18.79
C HIS A 776 31.75 -3.42 -17.50
N VAL A 777 31.98 -2.78 -16.35
CA VAL A 777 31.53 -3.28 -15.04
C VAL A 777 30.00 -3.34 -14.97
N LEU A 778 29.32 -2.26 -15.38
CA LEU A 778 27.86 -2.18 -15.36
C LEU A 778 27.22 -3.28 -16.23
N LYS A 779 27.73 -3.49 -17.45
CA LYS A 779 27.24 -4.55 -18.34
C LYS A 779 27.55 -5.97 -17.86
N SER A 780 28.56 -6.11 -17.00
CA SER A 780 28.95 -7.39 -16.41
C SER A 780 28.22 -7.66 -15.09
N SER A 781 27.40 -6.72 -14.62
CA SER A 781 26.60 -6.85 -13.41
C SER A 781 25.17 -7.22 -13.82
N GLY A 782 24.59 -8.23 -13.17
CA GLY A 782 23.25 -8.72 -13.49
C GLY A 782 22.16 -7.73 -13.08
N ILE A 783 22.37 -7.02 -11.98
CA ILE A 783 21.44 -6.00 -11.47
C ILE A 783 22.21 -4.74 -11.10
N ILE A 784 21.64 -3.57 -11.41
CA ILE A 784 22.19 -2.26 -11.05
C ILE A 784 21.24 -1.56 -10.09
N LEU A 785 21.77 -1.12 -8.95
CA LEU A 785 21.06 -0.35 -7.93
C LEU A 785 21.45 1.12 -7.99
N ASN A 786 20.50 1.98 -7.66
CA ASN A 786 20.66 3.43 -7.58
C ASN A 786 19.95 3.97 -6.34
N ALA A 787 20.51 4.99 -5.69
CA ALA A 787 19.88 5.58 -4.50
C ALA A 787 18.76 6.59 -4.82
N SER A 788 18.76 7.15 -6.04
CA SER A 788 17.83 8.21 -6.44
C SER A 788 17.41 8.06 -7.90
N ARG A 789 16.22 8.54 -8.24
CA ARG A 789 15.70 8.57 -9.62
C ARG A 789 16.56 9.47 -10.51
N PHE A 790 17.11 10.55 -9.95
CA PHE A 790 18.04 11.42 -10.66
C PHE A 790 19.32 10.67 -11.08
N MET A 791 19.94 9.89 -10.18
CA MET A 791 21.10 9.08 -10.54
C MET A 791 20.74 7.96 -11.52
N ALA A 792 19.55 7.36 -11.42
CA ALA A 792 19.05 6.41 -12.40
C ALA A 792 18.87 7.04 -13.80
N ALA A 793 18.35 8.26 -13.88
CA ALA A 793 18.23 9.02 -15.12
C ALA A 793 19.61 9.39 -15.70
N LYS A 794 20.57 9.76 -14.85
CA LYS A 794 21.96 10.00 -15.25
C LYS A 794 22.64 8.73 -15.76
N LEU A 795 22.46 7.59 -15.08
CA LEU A 795 22.94 6.29 -15.55
C LEU A 795 22.37 5.97 -16.93
N MET A 796 21.07 6.16 -17.13
CA MET A 796 20.42 5.97 -18.43
C MET A 796 21.02 6.89 -19.50
N ALA A 797 21.20 8.17 -19.19
CA ALA A 797 21.75 9.15 -20.14
C ALA A 797 23.21 8.85 -20.55
N VAL A 798 24.05 8.43 -19.59
CA VAL A 798 25.48 8.20 -19.83
C VAL A 798 25.74 6.80 -20.43
N HIS A 799 25.04 5.77 -19.95
CA HIS A 799 25.35 4.38 -20.28
C HIS A 799 24.26 3.64 -21.06
N GLY A 800 23.03 4.15 -21.10
CA GLY A 800 21.88 3.51 -21.73
C GLY A 800 21.35 2.31 -20.95
N LEU A 801 21.57 2.27 -19.63
CA LEU A 801 21.24 1.13 -18.77
C LEU A 801 20.16 1.51 -17.76
N ARG A 802 19.23 0.56 -17.51
CA ARG A 802 18.21 0.67 -16.46
C ARG A 802 18.81 0.26 -15.11
N SER A 803 18.19 0.75 -14.04
CA SER A 803 18.55 0.39 -12.66
C SER A 803 17.32 0.42 -11.76
N ARG A 804 17.39 -0.27 -10.63
CA ARG A 804 16.37 -0.23 -9.58
C ARG A 804 16.73 0.84 -8.55
N VAL A 805 15.76 1.67 -8.20
CA VAL A 805 15.95 2.74 -7.22
C VAL A 805 15.65 2.20 -5.82
N VAL A 806 16.64 2.22 -4.94
CA VAL A 806 16.53 1.83 -3.52
C VAL A 806 17.12 2.97 -2.68
N PRO A 807 16.28 3.83 -2.07
CA PRO A 807 16.74 4.96 -1.27
C PRO A 807 17.61 4.51 -0.08
N LEU A 808 18.70 5.23 0.19
CA LEU A 808 19.58 4.93 1.32
C LEU A 808 18.90 5.19 2.67
N GLY A 809 19.50 4.63 3.72
CA GLY A 809 19.09 4.83 5.10
C GLY A 809 19.97 5.80 5.88
N VAL A 810 19.57 6.07 7.13
CA VAL A 810 20.39 6.74 8.13
C VAL A 810 20.41 5.93 9.43
N ASN A 811 21.51 6.04 10.18
CA ASN A 811 21.65 5.41 11.48
C ASN A 811 20.95 6.28 12.54
N THR A 812 19.66 6.04 12.73
CA THR A 812 18.78 6.81 13.62
C THR A 812 19.15 6.72 15.10
N ALA A 813 19.96 5.73 15.50
CA ALA A 813 20.51 5.60 16.85
C ALA A 813 21.75 6.49 17.06
N LYS A 814 22.49 6.77 15.99
CA LYS A 814 23.65 7.69 16.01
C LYS A 814 23.22 9.15 15.79
N PHE A 815 22.35 9.37 14.81
CA PHE A 815 21.85 10.70 14.45
C PHE A 815 20.45 10.86 15.05
N PHE A 816 20.36 11.47 16.21
CA PHE A 816 19.10 11.69 16.93
C PHE A 816 19.05 13.12 17.50
N PRO A 817 17.86 13.67 17.81
CA PRO A 817 17.76 15.02 18.37
C PRO A 817 18.43 15.12 19.75
N ALA A 818 19.19 16.19 19.99
CA ALA A 818 19.82 16.43 21.28
C ALA A 818 18.81 16.97 22.31
N ALA A 819 18.95 16.52 23.57
CA ALA A 819 18.18 17.05 24.69
C ALA A 819 18.68 18.43 25.18
N ASP A 820 20.00 18.69 25.11
CA ASP A 820 20.63 19.95 25.54
C ASP A 820 21.46 20.58 24.41
N ILE A 821 20.80 21.34 23.53
CA ILE A 821 21.44 22.07 22.43
C ILE A 821 22.43 23.12 22.96
N ALA A 822 22.09 23.80 24.07
CA ALA A 822 22.92 24.85 24.64
C ALA A 822 24.27 24.29 25.16
N GLY A 823 24.24 23.11 25.78
CA GLY A 823 25.44 22.38 26.18
C GLY A 823 26.32 22.00 25.00
N LEU A 824 25.73 21.54 23.88
CA LEU A 824 26.49 21.23 22.68
C LEU A 824 27.13 22.47 22.06
N ARG A 825 26.43 23.61 22.03
CA ARG A 825 26.98 24.88 21.55
C ARG A 825 28.17 25.36 22.38
N ARG A 826 28.13 25.19 23.71
CA ARG A 826 29.29 25.46 24.57
C ARG A 826 30.49 24.57 24.22
N LYS A 827 30.28 23.28 23.96
CA LYS A 827 31.37 22.35 23.57
C LYS A 827 32.05 22.77 22.25
N LEU A 828 31.30 23.35 21.31
CA LEU A 828 31.84 23.84 20.03
C LEU A 828 32.36 25.28 20.06
N ASN A 829 32.42 25.90 21.25
CA ASN A 829 32.77 27.31 21.40
C ASN A 829 31.89 28.23 20.52
N ILE A 830 30.59 27.92 20.44
CA ILE A 830 29.57 28.76 19.77
C ILE A 830 28.97 29.67 20.85
N GLY A 831 29.27 30.97 20.79
CA GLY A 831 28.79 31.94 21.78
C GLY A 831 27.31 32.32 21.60
N GLY A 832 26.61 32.55 22.73
CA GLY A 832 25.29 33.20 22.82
C GLY A 832 24.13 32.62 21.98
N GLU A 833 23.03 33.37 21.88
CA GLU A 833 21.85 33.07 21.04
C GLU A 833 22.12 33.33 19.53
N ARG A 834 23.24 32.84 19.00
CA ARG A 834 23.50 32.93 17.55
C ARG A 834 22.61 31.96 16.78
N PHE A 835 22.25 32.33 15.55
CA PHE A 835 21.56 31.46 14.61
C PHE A 835 22.59 30.68 13.80
N VAL A 836 22.66 29.36 14.01
CA VAL A 836 23.71 28.49 13.47
C VAL A 836 23.24 27.83 12.18
N VAL A 837 23.88 28.20 11.07
CA VAL A 837 23.76 27.56 9.76
C VAL A 837 24.91 26.59 9.58
N PHE A 838 24.62 25.32 9.32
CA PHE A 838 25.64 24.28 9.16
C PHE A 838 25.61 23.66 7.76
N THR A 839 26.78 23.32 7.23
CA THR A 839 26.95 22.44 6.06
C THR A 839 28.22 21.62 6.20
N VAL A 840 28.23 20.38 5.70
CA VAL A 840 29.40 19.49 5.77
C VAL A 840 29.55 18.67 4.51
N ARG A 841 30.56 18.99 3.68
CA ARG A 841 30.78 18.39 2.35
C ARG A 841 32.23 18.49 1.91
N ASN A 842 32.59 17.76 0.86
CA ASN A 842 33.88 17.99 0.19
C ASN A 842 33.96 19.42 -0.35
N LEU A 843 35.07 20.11 -0.10
CA LEU A 843 35.31 21.49 -0.53
C LEU A 843 35.71 21.50 -2.01
N VAL A 844 34.72 21.29 -2.89
CA VAL A 844 34.85 21.19 -4.35
C VAL A 844 33.79 22.04 -5.05
N SER A 845 34.05 22.52 -6.28
CA SER A 845 33.23 23.53 -6.98
C SER A 845 31.76 23.14 -7.16
N ARG A 846 31.50 21.87 -7.44
CA ARG A 846 30.15 21.33 -7.62
C ARG A 846 29.28 21.39 -6.37
N MET A 847 29.88 21.55 -5.19
CA MET A 847 29.18 21.72 -3.91
C MET A 847 28.74 23.16 -3.65
N GLY A 848 29.03 24.13 -4.54
CA GLY A 848 28.49 25.49 -4.48
C GLY A 848 28.75 26.28 -3.18
N LEU A 849 29.77 25.90 -2.42
CA LEU A 849 30.12 26.56 -1.16
C LEU A 849 30.53 28.02 -1.37
N GLU A 850 31.01 28.40 -2.56
CA GLU A 850 31.27 29.80 -2.88
C GLU A 850 29.99 30.63 -2.90
N ASN A 851 28.89 30.07 -3.42
CA ASN A 851 27.60 30.76 -3.44
C ASN A 851 27.04 30.93 -2.01
N LEU A 852 27.31 29.98 -1.12
CA LEU A 852 26.93 30.10 0.28
C LEU A 852 27.75 31.18 1.01
N VAL A 853 29.05 31.31 0.74
CA VAL A 853 29.86 32.40 1.32
C VAL A 853 29.39 33.77 0.81
N GLU A 854 29.04 33.89 -0.47
CA GLU A 854 28.45 35.12 -1.01
C GLU A 854 27.07 35.43 -0.40
N ALA A 855 26.21 34.40 -0.24
CA ALA A 855 24.93 34.55 0.44
C ALA A 855 25.12 34.97 1.92
N ALA A 856 26.11 34.42 2.60
CA ALA A 856 26.42 34.74 3.99
C ALA A 856 26.78 36.23 4.18
N ALA A 857 27.47 36.85 3.22
CA ALA A 857 27.76 38.29 3.25
C ALA A 857 26.48 39.13 3.34
N GLU A 858 25.48 38.78 2.53
CA GLU A 858 24.18 39.47 2.52
C GLU A 858 23.34 39.16 3.76
N ILE A 859 23.33 37.91 4.21
CA ILE A 859 22.58 37.50 5.41
C ILE A 859 23.13 38.19 6.65
N VAL A 860 24.46 38.21 6.85
CA VAL A 860 25.10 38.82 8.02
C VAL A 860 24.83 40.33 8.07
N ARG A 861 24.78 41.01 6.91
CA ARG A 861 24.42 42.42 6.81
C ARG A 861 23.01 42.71 7.36
N GLN A 862 22.07 41.80 7.15
CA GLN A 862 20.68 41.94 7.62
C GLN A 862 20.41 41.29 8.98
N ARG A 863 21.20 40.28 9.35
CA ARG A 863 21.06 39.45 10.55
C ARG A 863 22.46 39.17 11.14
N PRO A 864 23.03 40.12 11.91
CA PRO A 864 24.38 39.97 12.47
C PRO A 864 24.56 38.78 13.42
N ALA A 865 23.48 38.20 13.94
CA ALA A 865 23.54 37.02 14.81
C ALA A 865 23.79 35.69 14.07
N ALA A 866 23.84 35.69 12.72
CA ALA A 866 24.08 34.49 11.93
C ALA A 866 25.54 34.01 12.05
N LEU A 867 25.70 32.69 12.24
CA LEU A 867 26.99 31.98 12.24
C LEU A 867 26.91 30.80 11.26
N PHE A 868 27.79 30.79 10.29
CA PHE A 868 27.95 29.71 9.32
C PHE A 868 29.11 28.81 9.72
N ILE A 869 28.85 27.52 9.81
CA ILE A 869 29.86 26.49 10.08
C ILE A 869 29.93 25.60 8.84
N ILE A 870 31.11 25.54 8.22
CA ILE A 870 31.37 24.75 7.01
C ILE A 870 32.41 23.69 7.34
N GLY A 871 31.97 22.43 7.39
CA GLY A 871 32.85 21.27 7.55
C GLY A 871 33.24 20.67 6.19
N GLY A 872 34.47 20.18 6.07
CA GLY A 872 34.96 19.54 4.87
C GLY A 872 36.46 19.64 4.62
N ARG A 873 36.95 18.81 3.70
CA ARG A 873 38.28 18.95 3.07
C ARG A 873 38.12 19.03 1.55
N GLY A 874 39.07 19.67 0.88
CA GLY A 874 39.10 19.76 -0.57
C GLY A 874 39.92 20.95 -1.05
N TYR A 875 40.16 21.01 -2.35
CA TYR A 875 41.01 22.01 -2.97
C TYR A 875 40.43 23.44 -2.95
N LEU A 876 39.13 23.62 -2.64
CA LEU A 876 38.55 24.96 -2.53
C LEU A 876 38.88 25.69 -1.23
N ARG A 877 39.49 25.04 -0.24
CA ARG A 877 39.70 25.64 1.08
C ARG A 877 40.33 27.03 1.03
N GLU A 878 41.49 27.17 0.36
CA GLU A 878 42.21 28.44 0.24
C GLU A 878 41.40 29.52 -0.49
N LYS A 879 40.55 29.13 -1.44
CA LYS A 879 39.64 30.06 -2.13
C LYS A 879 38.55 30.56 -1.18
N LEU A 880 37.93 29.66 -0.41
CA LEU A 880 36.90 30.03 0.57
C LEU A 880 37.48 30.94 1.67
N GLU A 881 38.68 30.64 2.18
CA GLU A 881 39.37 31.48 3.16
C GLU A 881 39.60 32.91 2.64
N ARG A 882 40.06 33.06 1.39
CA ARG A 882 40.20 34.37 0.74
C ARG A 882 38.86 35.09 0.57
N MET A 883 37.81 34.40 0.15
CA MET A 883 36.47 34.99 0.00
C MET A 883 35.93 35.48 1.34
N ILE A 884 36.06 34.68 2.40
CA ILE A 884 35.63 35.04 3.76
C ILE A 884 36.35 36.30 4.24
N ALA A 885 37.67 36.39 4.02
CA ALA A 885 38.45 37.57 4.38
C ALA A 885 38.02 38.82 3.59
N GLN A 886 37.88 38.70 2.27
CA GLN A 886 37.49 39.81 1.38
C GLN A 886 36.09 40.34 1.67
N ARG A 887 35.17 39.49 2.13
CA ARG A 887 33.79 39.85 2.48
C ARG A 887 33.61 40.27 3.94
N GLY A 888 34.68 40.33 4.74
CA GLY A 888 34.61 40.72 6.15
C GLY A 888 33.89 39.70 7.05
N LEU A 889 33.88 38.42 6.68
CA LEU A 889 33.08 37.37 7.32
C LEU A 889 33.83 36.56 8.39
N ALA A 890 35.04 36.95 8.79
CA ALA A 890 35.90 36.17 9.68
C ALA A 890 35.26 35.85 11.07
N GLY A 891 34.34 36.68 11.56
CA GLY A 891 33.58 36.44 12.80
C GLY A 891 32.26 35.67 12.63
N HIS A 892 31.87 35.38 11.39
CA HIS A 892 30.56 34.82 11.01
C HIS A 892 30.64 33.54 10.20
N VAL A 893 31.78 33.20 9.59
CA VAL A 893 31.97 31.95 8.84
C VAL A 893 33.18 31.21 9.40
N ARG A 894 32.94 30.00 9.93
CA ARG A 894 33.96 29.09 10.46
C ARG A 894 34.18 27.92 9.51
N LEU A 895 35.43 27.70 9.11
CA LEU A 895 35.84 26.51 8.37
C LEU A 895 36.45 25.50 9.34
N GLU A 896 35.70 24.45 9.71
CA GLU A 896 36.10 23.48 10.74
C GLU A 896 37.08 22.42 10.20
N GLY A 897 37.28 22.38 8.89
CA GLY A 897 38.04 21.30 8.26
C GLY A 897 37.29 19.97 8.35
N TYR A 898 38.02 18.86 8.45
CA TYR A 898 37.39 17.55 8.57
C TYR A 898 36.75 17.36 9.94
N ILE A 899 35.47 16.98 9.96
CA ILE A 899 34.72 16.68 11.18
C ILE A 899 34.68 15.15 11.32
N PRO A 900 35.28 14.58 12.37
CA PRO A 900 35.24 13.14 12.63
C PRO A 900 33.82 12.61 12.70
N GLU A 901 33.63 11.37 12.26
CA GLU A 901 32.29 10.78 12.20
C GLU A 901 31.62 10.64 13.58
N ALA A 902 32.41 10.56 14.65
CA ALA A 902 31.91 10.54 16.03
C ALA A 902 31.35 11.91 16.46
N ASP A 903 31.92 13.00 15.94
CA ASP A 903 31.56 14.36 16.30
C ASP A 903 30.47 14.94 15.39
N LEU A 904 30.28 14.36 14.20
CA LEU A 904 29.33 14.84 13.20
C LEU A 904 27.89 15.02 13.73
N PRO A 905 27.30 14.10 14.53
CA PRO A 905 25.97 14.31 15.12
C PRO A 905 25.88 15.59 15.94
N LEU A 906 26.96 15.97 16.64
CA LEU A 906 27.00 17.15 17.50
C LEU A 906 26.75 18.42 16.68
N TYR A 907 27.41 18.54 15.52
CA TYR A 907 27.26 19.69 14.63
C TYR A 907 25.85 19.78 14.05
N TYR A 908 25.27 18.64 13.63
CA TYR A 908 23.88 18.61 13.18
C TYR A 908 22.93 19.06 14.29
N GLN A 909 23.06 18.48 15.48
CA GLN A 909 22.18 18.74 16.63
C GLN A 909 22.25 20.20 17.09
N CYS A 910 23.41 20.84 17.03
CA CYS A 910 23.57 22.21 17.49
C CYS A 910 23.06 23.28 16.48
N ALA A 911 22.91 22.89 15.21
CA ALA A 911 22.50 23.77 14.14
C ALA A 911 21.00 24.09 14.19
N ASP A 912 20.66 25.34 13.88
CA ASP A 912 19.28 25.77 13.69
C ASP A 912 18.78 25.40 12.29
N LEU A 913 19.70 25.39 11.32
CA LEU A 913 19.42 25.09 9.93
C LEU A 913 20.63 24.41 9.28
N PHE A 914 20.38 23.35 8.51
CA PHE A 914 21.37 22.74 7.64
C PHE A 914 21.14 23.19 6.19
N VAL A 915 22.20 23.58 5.48
CA VAL A 915 22.07 24.12 4.10
C VAL A 915 22.89 23.32 3.11
N LEU A 916 22.27 22.98 1.98
CA LEU A 916 22.89 22.29 0.86
C LEU A 916 22.91 23.17 -0.39
N PRO A 917 23.96 24.00 -0.58
CA PRO A 917 24.09 24.87 -1.75
C PRO A 917 24.57 24.11 -3.00
N THR A 918 24.14 22.86 -3.24
CA THR A 918 24.70 22.01 -4.32
C THR A 918 24.48 22.65 -5.69
N ARG A 919 25.48 22.65 -6.57
CA ARG A 919 25.29 22.99 -7.98
C ARG A 919 25.05 21.75 -8.84
N LEU A 920 25.83 20.69 -8.62
CA LEU A 920 25.80 19.48 -9.46
C LEU A 920 26.10 18.20 -8.67
N LEU A 921 25.48 17.09 -9.10
CA LEU A 921 25.78 15.72 -8.68
C LEU A 921 25.63 15.46 -7.16
N GLU A 922 24.50 15.84 -6.57
CA GLU A 922 24.12 15.38 -5.21
C GLU A 922 23.53 13.96 -5.31
N GLY A 923 24.37 12.93 -5.12
CA GLY A 923 24.02 11.54 -5.42
C GLY A 923 23.00 10.89 -4.46
N PHE A 924 23.28 10.93 -3.15
CA PHE A 924 22.59 10.08 -2.16
C PHE A 924 21.83 10.83 -1.08
N GLY A 925 22.11 12.13 -0.89
CA GLY A 925 21.50 12.93 0.18
C GLY A 925 21.77 12.43 1.61
N LEU A 926 22.83 11.64 1.86
CA LEU A 926 23.12 11.10 3.21
C LEU A 926 23.15 12.19 4.29
N VAL A 927 23.83 13.30 4.01
CA VAL A 927 23.92 14.44 4.94
C VAL A 927 22.56 15.12 5.19
N THR A 928 21.64 15.06 4.22
CA THR A 928 20.25 15.51 4.37
C THR A 928 19.51 14.62 5.36
N LEU A 929 19.63 13.29 5.19
CA LEU A 929 19.00 12.32 6.08
C LEU A 929 19.56 12.44 7.50
N GLU A 930 20.87 12.61 7.65
CA GLU A 930 21.56 12.80 8.93
C GLU A 930 21.09 14.07 9.66
N ALA A 931 21.02 15.20 8.96
CA ALA A 931 20.53 16.46 9.51
C ALA A 931 19.07 16.33 9.99
N LEU A 932 18.18 15.85 9.13
CA LEU A 932 16.76 15.66 9.47
C LEU A 932 16.58 14.65 10.62
N SER A 933 17.42 13.60 10.68
CA SER A 933 17.40 12.60 11.75
C SER A 933 17.79 13.18 13.11
N CYS A 934 18.68 14.18 13.14
CA CYS A 934 18.98 15.00 14.33
C CYS A 934 17.91 16.06 14.65
N GLY A 935 16.81 16.06 13.90
CA GLY A 935 15.76 17.06 14.01
C GLY A 935 16.17 18.42 13.47
N THR A 936 17.20 18.52 12.64
CA THR A 936 17.68 19.79 12.08
C THR A 936 17.07 20.00 10.70
N PRO A 937 16.27 21.07 10.50
CA PRO A 937 15.66 21.39 9.21
C PRO A 937 16.73 21.60 8.13
N VAL A 938 16.40 21.24 6.89
CA VAL A 938 17.32 21.36 5.76
C VAL A 938 16.75 22.30 4.71
N LEU A 939 17.54 23.27 4.25
CA LEU A 939 17.29 24.02 3.02
C LEU A 939 18.28 23.60 1.94
N ALA A 940 17.79 23.22 0.77
CA ALA A 940 18.65 22.74 -0.31
C ALA A 940 18.32 23.37 -1.65
N THR A 941 19.33 23.54 -2.50
CA THR A 941 19.11 23.86 -3.91
C THR A 941 18.35 22.71 -4.59
N PRO A 942 17.53 23.00 -5.63
CA PRO A 942 16.65 22.03 -6.27
C PRO A 942 17.41 21.14 -7.25
N VAL A 943 18.49 20.50 -6.77
CA VAL A 943 19.43 19.70 -7.54
C VAL A 943 19.44 18.27 -7.03
N ALA A 944 19.30 17.33 -7.97
CA ALA A 944 19.51 15.90 -7.77
C ALA A 944 18.70 15.31 -6.60
N ALA A 945 19.30 14.50 -5.73
CA ALA A 945 18.58 13.77 -4.67
C ALA A 945 17.86 14.68 -3.66
N ASN A 946 18.22 15.97 -3.58
CA ASN A 946 17.55 16.92 -2.68
C ASN A 946 16.06 17.08 -3.01
N VAL A 947 15.71 17.08 -4.30
CA VAL A 947 14.31 17.23 -4.75
C VAL A 947 13.49 16.01 -4.33
N GLU A 948 14.07 14.82 -4.41
CA GLU A 948 13.39 13.57 -4.06
C GLU A 948 13.17 13.46 -2.54
N VAL A 949 14.20 13.76 -1.75
CA VAL A 949 14.12 13.65 -0.28
C VAL A 949 13.25 14.76 0.29
N LEU A 950 13.51 16.02 -0.05
CA LEU A 950 12.80 17.17 0.53
C LEU A 950 11.43 17.39 -0.11
N GLY A 951 11.21 16.99 -1.36
CA GLY A 951 9.86 17.02 -1.96
C GLY A 951 8.86 16.15 -1.20
N GLY A 952 9.32 15.05 -0.59
CA GLY A 952 8.50 14.23 0.32
C GLY A 952 8.31 14.83 1.72
N PHE A 953 9.15 15.78 2.13
CA PHE A 953 9.09 16.44 3.44
C PHE A 953 8.25 17.73 3.40
N GLY A 954 8.41 18.53 2.34
CA GLY A 954 7.73 19.80 2.08
C GLY A 954 8.48 20.61 1.00
N GLY A 955 7.76 21.09 -0.02
CA GLY A 955 8.36 21.83 -1.14
C GLY A 955 8.98 23.18 -0.72
N GLU A 956 8.55 23.73 0.41
CA GLU A 956 9.08 24.95 1.02
C GLU A 956 10.55 24.84 1.46
N PHE A 957 11.09 23.61 1.56
CA PHE A 957 12.48 23.36 1.93
C PHE A 957 13.44 23.32 0.73
N LEU A 958 12.90 23.47 -0.47
CA LEU A 958 13.68 23.62 -1.71
C LEU A 958 13.83 25.10 -2.04
N LEU A 959 15.07 25.54 -2.20
CA LEU A 959 15.40 26.87 -2.68
C LEU A 959 14.98 27.04 -4.13
N LYS A 960 14.79 28.29 -4.54
CA LYS A 960 14.37 28.64 -5.91
C LYS A 960 15.39 28.20 -6.97
N ASP A 961 16.67 28.45 -6.72
CA ASP A 961 17.80 28.13 -7.60
C ASP A 961 19.11 28.12 -6.79
N GLU A 962 20.25 27.84 -7.45
CA GLU A 962 21.57 27.80 -6.83
C GLU A 962 22.26 29.17 -6.64
N SER A 963 21.60 30.28 -6.98
CA SER A 963 22.21 31.60 -6.88
C SER A 963 22.43 32.04 -5.42
N PRO A 964 23.45 32.88 -5.15
CA PRO A 964 23.65 33.44 -3.81
C PRO A 964 22.42 34.17 -3.26
N GLY A 965 21.68 34.87 -4.14
CA GLY A 965 20.47 35.61 -3.76
C GLY A 965 19.32 34.70 -3.31
N ALA A 966 19.07 33.60 -4.02
CA ALA A 966 18.05 32.63 -3.63
C ALA A 966 18.40 31.93 -2.32
N ILE A 967 19.67 31.56 -2.14
CA ILE A 967 20.18 30.99 -0.88
C ILE A 967 19.99 32.00 0.27
N ALA A 968 20.33 33.27 0.05
CA ALA A 968 20.18 34.33 1.05
C ALA A 968 18.72 34.53 1.46
N SER A 969 17.81 34.68 0.48
CA SER A 969 16.38 34.86 0.75
C SER A 969 15.82 33.68 1.54
N GLY A 970 16.05 32.45 1.10
CA GLY A 970 15.51 31.27 1.78
C GLY A 970 15.97 31.14 3.23
N ILE A 971 17.24 31.44 3.52
CA ILE A 971 17.75 31.43 4.90
C ILE A 971 17.11 32.56 5.73
N ILE A 972 17.00 33.78 5.17
CA ILE A 972 16.40 34.93 5.87
C ILE A 972 14.92 34.67 6.19
N ASP A 973 14.17 34.14 5.22
CA ASP A 973 12.75 33.81 5.37
C ASP A 973 12.57 32.73 6.46
N PHE A 974 13.44 31.71 6.48
CA PHE A 974 13.43 30.70 7.53
C PHE A 974 13.79 31.27 8.91
N MET A 975 14.76 32.20 8.99
CA MET A 975 15.12 32.86 10.23
C MET A 975 13.94 33.65 10.82
N ALA A 976 13.09 34.25 9.97
CA ALA A 976 11.93 35.04 10.39
C ALA A 976 10.77 34.22 10.98
N ALA A 977 10.75 32.90 10.79
CA ALA A 977 9.67 32.05 11.30
C ALA A 977 9.61 31.98 12.85
N PRO A 978 8.40 31.88 13.46
CA PRO A 978 8.21 31.76 14.92
C PRO A 978 8.95 30.58 15.57
N VAL A 979 9.34 30.73 16.85
CA VAL A 979 10.09 29.70 17.60
C VAL A 979 9.26 28.43 17.86
N GLN A 980 7.96 28.56 18.12
CA GLN A 980 7.06 27.42 18.31
C GLN A 980 6.96 26.56 17.04
N ASP A 981 6.97 27.19 15.87
CA ASP A 981 7.00 26.50 14.58
C ASP A 981 8.31 25.75 14.38
N LYS A 982 9.44 26.30 14.84
CA LYS A 982 10.77 25.67 14.76
C LYS A 982 10.86 24.41 15.62
N ALA A 983 10.39 24.45 16.87
CA ALA A 983 10.42 23.26 17.75
C ALA A 983 9.54 22.12 17.21
N ALA A 984 8.32 22.43 16.76
CA ALA A 984 7.44 21.47 16.11
C ALA A 984 8.07 20.91 14.81
N LEU A 985 8.76 21.77 14.04
CA LEU A 985 9.45 21.38 12.82
C LEU A 985 10.59 20.39 13.11
N ARG A 986 11.37 20.55 14.19
CA ARG A 986 12.41 19.58 14.57
C ARG A 986 11.82 18.19 14.80
N GLY A 987 10.67 18.13 15.47
CA GLY A 987 9.91 16.88 15.67
C GLY A 987 9.43 16.27 14.34
N ARG A 988 8.91 17.10 13.43
CA ARG A 988 8.51 16.68 12.08
C ARG A 988 9.68 16.11 11.28
N CYS A 989 10.86 16.74 11.32
CA CYS A 989 12.07 16.25 10.64
C CYS A 989 12.42 14.82 11.09
N ARG A 990 12.43 14.59 12.41
CA ARG A 990 12.73 13.27 12.97
C ARG A 990 11.70 12.21 12.56
N ALA A 991 10.42 12.53 12.73
CA ALA A 991 9.33 11.61 12.38
C ALA A 991 9.36 11.23 10.89
N PHE A 992 9.65 12.19 10.00
CA PHE A 992 9.79 11.94 8.57
C PHE A 992 10.89 10.92 8.27
N ILE A 993 12.05 11.03 8.92
CA ILE A 993 13.15 10.08 8.74
C ILE A 993 12.79 8.69 9.27
N GLU A 994 12.25 8.57 10.47
CA GLU A 994 11.89 7.26 11.06
C GLU A 994 10.87 6.51 10.19
N LEU A 995 9.91 7.25 9.61
CA LEU A 995 8.87 6.69 8.74
C LEU A 995 9.41 6.27 7.38
N ASN A 996 10.42 6.93 6.82
CA ASN A 996 10.77 6.78 5.40
C ASN A 996 12.19 6.27 5.12
N TYR A 997 13.17 6.55 5.98
CA TYR A 997 14.60 6.35 5.66
C TYR A 997 15.34 5.66 6.82
N SER A 998 15.46 4.33 6.76
CA SER A 998 16.27 3.55 7.71
C SER A 998 17.20 2.58 6.99
N TRP A 999 18.37 2.32 7.57
CA TRP A 999 19.31 1.33 7.02
C TRP A 999 18.73 -0.08 7.01
N ASP A 1000 17.80 -0.42 7.91
CA ASP A 1000 17.10 -1.71 7.90
C ASP A 1000 16.22 -1.87 6.68
N LYS A 1001 15.46 -0.83 6.32
CA LYS A 1001 14.63 -0.83 5.10
C LYS A 1001 15.48 -0.97 3.85
N TYR A 1002 16.57 -0.21 3.77
CA TYR A 1002 17.53 -0.30 2.66
C TYR A 1002 18.14 -1.71 2.55
N ALA A 1003 18.67 -2.25 3.66
CA ALA A 1003 19.32 -3.56 3.67
C ALA A 1003 18.35 -4.70 3.32
N ALA A 1004 17.09 -4.64 3.76
CA ALA A 1004 16.06 -5.61 3.38
C ALA A 1004 15.78 -5.61 1.87
N GLU A 1005 15.76 -4.44 1.22
CA GLU A 1005 15.61 -4.35 -0.23
C GLU A 1005 16.86 -4.82 -0.98
N VAL A 1006 18.06 -4.51 -0.48
CA VAL A 1006 19.32 -5.02 -1.04
C VAL A 1006 19.38 -6.55 -0.91
N GLU A 1007 19.01 -7.12 0.23
CA GLU A 1007 18.96 -8.57 0.45
C GLU A 1007 18.09 -9.26 -0.61
N LYS A 1008 16.89 -8.74 -0.87
CA LYS A 1008 15.99 -9.26 -1.92
C LYS A 1008 16.68 -9.29 -3.29
N VAL A 1009 17.39 -8.21 -3.63
CA VAL A 1009 18.12 -8.09 -4.90
C VAL A 1009 19.31 -9.05 -4.95
N LEU A 1010 20.01 -9.26 -3.83
CA LEU A 1010 21.12 -10.21 -3.75
C LEU A 1010 20.63 -11.65 -3.96
N TYR A 1011 19.49 -12.03 -3.38
CA TYR A 1011 18.87 -13.33 -3.65
C TYR A 1011 18.41 -13.46 -5.10
N GLU A 1012 17.83 -12.42 -5.69
CA GLU A 1012 17.44 -12.39 -7.11
C GLU A 1012 18.66 -12.66 -8.00
N ALA A 1013 19.74 -11.91 -7.80
CA ALA A 1013 20.99 -12.10 -8.54
C ALA A 1013 21.58 -13.50 -8.35
N ALA A 1014 21.59 -14.02 -7.12
CA ALA A 1014 22.10 -15.35 -6.81
C ALA A 1014 21.30 -16.48 -7.50
N ASN A 1015 20.00 -16.28 -7.70
CA ASN A 1015 19.09 -17.28 -8.29
C ASN A 1015 18.95 -17.21 -9.82
N THR A 1016 19.52 -16.20 -10.48
CA THR A 1016 19.42 -15.99 -11.94
C THR A 1016 20.40 -16.89 -12.74
N ARG A 1017 20.57 -18.16 -12.35
CA ARG A 1017 21.46 -19.11 -13.04
C ARG A 1017 20.76 -19.98 -14.08
#